data_AF-A0A182UDM8-F1
#
_entry.id   AF-A0A182UDM8-F1
#
_cell.length_a   1.000
_cell.length_b   1.000
_cell.length_c   1.000
_cell.angle_alpha   90.00
_cell.angle_beta   90.00
_cell.angle_gamma   90.00
#
_symmetry.space_group_name_H-M   'P 1'
#
loop_
_entity.id
_entity.type
_entity.pdbx_description
1 polymer ?
#
loop_
_entity_poly.entity_id
_entity_poly.type
_entity_poly.pdbx_seq_one_letter_code
_entity_poly.pdbx_strand_id
1 'polypeptide(L)'
;MESLNESFVPYHNLPMGVTHHKGRVFVTVPRRRTGIPSTLNVIVLDQVPEGDKSPKLIAYPNALTNELRTPYQPDPKKLISVYRTRVDRCDRMWFVDTGFLEYPGHRRQVQRPSLWIIDLLQDRKVRQFVIPESIVPEGHGMASVTVDSSSDDCDGAYAYIPDLAYYRLYVYSFRDNRMWTFNHLYLSFDPRMTGFNVAGVRFRWNDGIFSLALGPQRSREEERTVYFHAMASTSEYRTSSRVLQNETLANVGGYDHLFTTGVMFYAEVNRNAIGCWNSEQHFEPENHGIVQLDNQNFIYPSDMTLDSDGDLWVMTNGLPRWLYASLDTDDYNFRIWRQKPARAIAGTICSTDNETFQAYNNVPMGATHHKNRLFITIPRRRPGILGTLNVIDMTKPKYEPDLHKLISVYRTRVDACERLWFVDTGMLEYPGNRMQVQRPQIWIIDLKRDQLVQRYTIPASIVREGVGMASLTVDVEATDCDAAYAYIPDLVENAIHVYGLRENDMWSFNHSSFAHDPTRAALNVAGQRFEWDDGVFSIALGQNDTLASGKMVYYHPMVSTTEFGTFTNVLRSKWIALSGNYASLFEPLGDRGPNTQSTMHHYDARTRVLFYAEINRNSIGCWNTRQVCEAGNHAVVHLDNRELIYPSDLTSDSDGVLWVLTNNLPVWIYGRLNESDYNFRIWRQDPAVAIRGTKCENVA
;
A
#
# COMPACT_ATOMS: atom_id res chain seq x y z
N MET A 1 -55.29 2.20 8.18
CA MET A 1 -53.88 2.47 7.84
C MET A 1 -53.40 3.49 8.84
N GLU A 2 -52.47 3.13 9.73
CA GLU A 2 -51.79 4.13 10.56
C GLU A 2 -51.06 5.11 9.65
N SER A 3 -51.33 6.40 9.80
CA SER A 3 -50.55 7.45 9.14
C SER A 3 -49.20 7.51 9.82
N LEU A 4 -48.15 7.03 9.15
CA LEU A 4 -46.78 7.18 9.63
C LEU A 4 -46.43 8.67 9.70
N ASN A 5 -45.67 9.07 10.72
CA ASN A 5 -45.21 10.45 10.85
C ASN A 5 -44.04 10.72 9.89
N GLU A 6 -44.28 11.58 8.91
CA GLU A 6 -43.29 11.99 7.89
C GLU A 6 -42.59 13.33 8.21
N SER A 7 -42.75 13.85 9.44
CA SER A 7 -41.96 15.00 9.90
C SER A 7 -40.46 14.69 9.80
N PHE A 8 -39.64 15.68 9.43
CA PHE A 8 -38.20 15.52 9.28
C PHE A 8 -37.53 14.88 10.51
N VAL A 9 -36.77 13.81 10.30
CA VAL A 9 -35.99 13.14 11.35
C VAL A 9 -34.52 13.06 10.91
N PRO A 10 -33.60 13.87 11.47
CA PRO A 10 -32.20 13.91 11.05
C PRO A 10 -31.53 12.53 10.98
N TYR A 11 -31.69 11.71 12.01
CA TYR A 11 -31.08 10.38 12.12
C TYR A 11 -31.51 9.40 11.02
N HIS A 12 -32.65 9.64 10.38
CA HIS A 12 -33.17 8.75 9.33
C HIS A 12 -32.58 9.03 7.94
N ASN A 13 -31.86 10.13 7.77
CA ASN A 13 -31.35 10.58 6.48
C ASN A 13 -29.94 10.02 6.25
N LEU A 14 -29.86 8.92 5.49
CA LEU A 14 -28.61 8.27 5.11
C LEU A 14 -28.27 8.54 3.63
N PRO A 15 -27.27 9.40 3.34
CA PRO A 15 -26.78 9.59 1.98
C PRO A 15 -26.18 8.30 1.39
N MET A 16 -26.48 7.98 0.13
CA MET A 16 -26.01 6.74 -0.50
C MET A 16 -25.27 6.93 -1.83
N GLY A 17 -25.65 7.92 -2.64
CA GLY A 17 -25.07 8.20 -3.94
C GLY A 17 -24.52 9.62 -4.04
N VAL A 18 -23.48 9.77 -4.86
CA VAL A 18 -22.86 11.07 -5.14
C VAL A 18 -22.59 11.23 -6.62
N THR A 19 -22.87 12.43 -7.15
CA THR A 19 -22.46 12.78 -8.51
C THR A 19 -22.10 14.25 -8.61
N HIS A 20 -20.92 14.55 -9.15
CA HIS A 20 -20.52 15.93 -9.42
C HIS A 20 -20.77 16.29 -10.88
N HIS A 21 -21.21 17.52 -11.11
CA HIS A 21 -21.29 18.11 -12.43
C HIS A 21 -21.22 19.64 -12.35
N LYS A 22 -20.19 20.25 -12.97
CA LYS A 22 -20.04 21.71 -13.16
C LYS A 22 -20.32 22.52 -11.88
N GLY A 23 -19.63 22.21 -10.78
CA GLY A 23 -19.75 22.94 -9.51
C GLY A 23 -20.94 22.52 -8.65
N ARG A 24 -21.74 21.54 -9.08
CA ARG A 24 -22.86 20.99 -8.31
C ARG A 24 -22.56 19.55 -7.90
N VAL A 25 -22.80 19.24 -6.62
CA VAL A 25 -22.71 17.88 -6.08
C VAL A 25 -24.11 17.40 -5.75
N PHE A 26 -24.57 16.41 -6.48
CA PHE A 26 -25.85 15.75 -6.26
C PHE A 26 -25.69 14.63 -5.24
N VAL A 27 -26.60 14.60 -4.27
CA VAL A 27 -26.59 13.67 -3.15
C VAL A 27 -27.95 13.00 -3.04
N THR A 28 -27.98 11.68 -3.05
CA THR A 28 -29.22 10.91 -2.91
C THR A 28 -29.40 10.40 -1.49
N VAL A 29 -30.63 10.46 -1.00
CA VAL A 29 -31.06 9.96 0.32
C VAL A 29 -32.27 9.04 0.09
N PRO A 30 -32.07 7.73 -0.08
CA PRO A 30 -33.16 6.79 -0.35
C PRO A 30 -34.13 6.68 0.82
N ARG A 31 -35.41 6.48 0.53
CA ARG A 31 -36.47 6.41 1.55
C ARG A 31 -36.53 5.03 2.22
N ARG A 32 -35.58 4.79 3.13
CA ARG A 32 -35.50 3.58 3.98
C ARG A 32 -36.15 3.76 5.35
N ARG A 33 -36.40 5.00 5.79
CA ARG A 33 -37.17 5.36 7.00
C ARG A 33 -37.99 6.62 6.73
N THR A 34 -38.97 6.90 7.58
CA THR A 34 -39.80 8.11 7.50
C THR A 34 -38.98 9.38 7.81
N GLY A 35 -39.52 10.55 7.46
CA GLY A 35 -38.88 11.83 7.80
C GLY A 35 -37.70 12.21 6.92
N ILE A 36 -37.72 11.74 5.66
CA ILE A 36 -36.77 12.09 4.60
C ILE A 36 -37.47 13.04 3.61
N PRO A 37 -37.21 14.36 3.69
CA PRO A 37 -37.94 15.36 2.92
C PRO A 37 -37.73 15.24 1.41
N SER A 38 -36.49 14.95 1.00
CA SER A 38 -36.09 14.85 -0.40
C SER A 38 -35.09 13.74 -0.63
N THR A 39 -35.35 12.95 -1.68
CA THR A 39 -34.55 11.78 -2.01
C THR A 39 -33.43 12.11 -3.00
N LEU A 40 -33.60 13.16 -3.81
CA LEU A 40 -32.57 13.70 -4.68
C LEU A 40 -32.29 15.15 -4.29
N ASN A 41 -31.02 15.45 -4.03
CA ASN A 41 -30.58 16.74 -3.52
C ASN A 41 -29.37 17.25 -4.28
N VAL A 42 -29.09 18.54 -4.14
CA VAL A 42 -27.93 19.22 -4.71
C VAL A 42 -27.27 20.12 -3.66
N ILE A 43 -25.95 20.17 -3.71
CA ILE A 43 -25.09 21.15 -3.04
C ILE A 43 -24.43 21.95 -4.16
N VAL A 44 -24.58 23.26 -4.14
CA VAL A 44 -23.90 24.16 -5.09
C VAL A 44 -22.62 24.65 -4.42
N LEU A 45 -21.46 24.21 -4.91
CA LEU A 45 -20.19 24.30 -4.19
C LEU A 45 -19.74 25.74 -3.91
N ASP A 46 -20.04 26.66 -4.82
CA ASP A 46 -19.72 28.09 -4.69
C ASP A 46 -20.61 28.82 -3.66
N GLN A 47 -21.73 28.22 -3.26
CA GLN A 47 -22.64 28.73 -2.24
C GLN A 47 -22.36 28.17 -0.85
N VAL A 48 -21.40 27.23 -0.72
CA VAL A 48 -21.00 26.66 0.57
C VAL A 48 -20.01 27.62 1.24
N PRO A 49 -20.29 28.12 2.46
CA PRO A 49 -19.37 28.97 3.19
C PRO A 49 -18.02 28.29 3.43
N GLU A 50 -16.93 29.05 3.37
CA GLU A 50 -15.58 28.52 3.63
C GLU A 50 -15.52 27.90 5.04
N GLY A 51 -15.04 26.66 5.11
CA GLY A 51 -14.93 25.91 6.37
C GLY A 51 -16.21 25.18 6.82
N ASP A 52 -17.34 25.34 6.12
CA ASP A 52 -18.54 24.54 6.41
C ASP A 52 -18.33 23.07 6.01
N LYS A 53 -18.45 22.18 7.00
CA LYS A 53 -18.25 20.74 6.85
C LYS A 53 -19.58 19.96 6.78
N SER A 54 -20.72 20.62 6.94
CA SER A 54 -22.05 20.00 6.92
C SER A 54 -23.05 20.88 6.14
N PRO A 55 -22.83 21.08 4.83
CA PRO A 55 -23.68 21.92 4.01
C PRO A 55 -25.11 21.36 3.95
N LYS A 56 -26.09 22.26 3.93
CA LYS A 56 -27.51 21.89 3.80
C LYS A 56 -27.80 21.33 2.41
N LEU A 57 -28.61 20.28 2.37
CA LEU A 57 -29.12 19.70 1.13
C LEU A 57 -30.31 20.51 0.59
N ILE A 58 -30.28 20.79 -0.72
CA ILE A 58 -31.39 21.46 -1.43
C ILE A 58 -32.06 20.42 -2.33
N ALA A 59 -33.38 20.25 -2.22
CA ALA A 59 -34.11 19.29 -3.03
C ALA A 59 -34.00 19.60 -4.53
N TYR A 60 -33.62 18.58 -5.33
CA TYR A 60 -33.42 18.70 -6.78
C TYR A 60 -34.40 17.81 -7.56
N PRO A 61 -35.04 18.31 -8.65
CA PRO A 61 -34.94 19.67 -9.19
C PRO A 61 -35.61 20.73 -8.32
N ASN A 62 -36.55 20.34 -7.47
CA ASN A 62 -37.20 21.21 -6.50
C ASN A 62 -37.88 20.39 -5.40
N ALA A 63 -38.33 21.07 -4.35
CA ALA A 63 -39.06 20.48 -3.23
C ALA A 63 -40.39 19.83 -3.67
N LEU A 64 -41.12 20.44 -4.60
CA LEU A 64 -42.40 19.92 -5.07
C LEU A 64 -42.23 18.55 -5.74
N THR A 65 -41.20 18.34 -6.55
CA THR A 65 -40.92 17.04 -7.18
C THR A 65 -40.49 15.98 -6.16
N ASN A 66 -39.84 16.39 -5.06
CA ASN A 66 -39.36 15.46 -4.05
C ASN A 66 -40.39 15.14 -2.97
N GLU A 67 -41.32 16.05 -2.65
CA GLU A 67 -42.26 15.90 -1.54
C GLU A 67 -43.13 14.63 -1.68
N LEU A 68 -43.08 13.79 -0.66
CA LEU A 68 -43.87 12.57 -0.53
C LEU A 68 -45.31 12.90 -0.14
N ARG A 69 -46.29 12.40 -0.88
CA ARG A 69 -47.72 12.61 -0.57
C ARG A 69 -48.20 11.61 0.46
N THR A 70 -48.94 12.06 1.47
CA THR A 70 -49.72 11.18 2.38
C THR A 70 -51.17 11.17 1.90
N PRO A 71 -51.81 10.01 1.62
CA PRO A 71 -51.52 8.64 2.09
C PRO A 71 -50.74 7.74 1.08
N TYR A 72 -49.66 8.25 0.49
CA TYR A 72 -48.80 7.55 -0.48
C TYR A 72 -49.54 7.09 -1.74
N GLN A 73 -50.23 8.04 -2.38
CA GLN A 73 -50.84 7.81 -3.68
C GLN A 73 -49.80 7.96 -4.80
N PRO A 74 -49.83 7.14 -5.86
CA PRO A 74 -48.94 7.28 -7.00
C PRO A 74 -49.09 8.67 -7.65
N ASP A 75 -47.96 9.33 -7.93
CA ASP A 75 -47.94 10.57 -8.72
C ASP A 75 -46.69 10.56 -9.61
N PRO A 76 -46.82 10.37 -10.93
CA PRO A 76 -45.66 10.26 -11.83
C PRO A 76 -44.83 11.56 -11.91
N LYS A 77 -45.29 12.67 -11.34
CA LYS A 77 -44.54 13.93 -11.23
C LYS A 77 -43.67 13.99 -9.97
N LYS A 78 -43.80 13.04 -9.05
CA LYS A 78 -43.10 12.97 -7.77
C LYS A 78 -42.06 11.85 -7.77
N LEU A 79 -40.98 12.05 -7.04
CA LEU A 79 -39.94 11.05 -6.78
C LEU A 79 -40.24 10.32 -5.47
N ILE A 80 -40.15 8.99 -5.46
CA ILE A 80 -40.36 8.18 -4.26
C ILE A 80 -39.04 7.81 -3.60
N SER A 81 -38.08 7.24 -4.32
CA SER A 81 -36.80 6.86 -3.72
C SER A 81 -35.74 6.68 -4.80
N VAL A 82 -34.67 7.47 -4.71
CA VAL A 82 -33.56 7.47 -5.68
C VAL A 82 -32.28 7.06 -4.96
N TYR A 83 -31.58 6.08 -5.52
CA TYR A 83 -30.35 5.52 -4.92
C TYR A 83 -29.07 6.13 -5.47
N ARG A 84 -28.91 6.15 -6.79
CA ARG A 84 -27.70 6.66 -7.45
C ARG A 84 -28.08 7.39 -8.73
N THR A 85 -27.27 8.37 -9.05
CA THR A 85 -27.37 9.19 -10.25
C THR A 85 -26.12 8.99 -11.10
N ARG A 86 -26.23 9.16 -12.42
CA ARG A 86 -25.07 9.29 -13.32
C ARG A 86 -25.32 10.43 -14.28
N VAL A 87 -24.25 11.14 -14.61
CA VAL A 87 -24.27 12.19 -15.63
C VAL A 87 -23.58 11.64 -16.87
N ASP A 88 -24.26 11.76 -18.00
CA ASP A 88 -23.74 11.32 -19.28
C ASP A 88 -22.90 12.42 -19.95
N ARG A 89 -22.31 12.13 -21.11
CA ARG A 89 -21.46 13.11 -21.81
C ARG A 89 -22.22 14.29 -22.44
N CYS A 90 -23.55 14.27 -22.36
CA CYS A 90 -24.45 15.28 -22.92
C CYS A 90 -25.08 16.13 -21.82
N ASP A 91 -24.47 16.19 -20.64
CA ASP A 91 -24.96 16.94 -19.48
C ASP A 91 -26.36 16.51 -19.03
N ARG A 92 -26.75 15.24 -19.28
CA ARG A 92 -28.02 14.68 -18.80
C ARG A 92 -27.77 13.81 -17.57
N MET A 93 -28.55 14.04 -16.52
CA MET A 93 -28.59 13.18 -15.35
C MET A 93 -29.60 12.05 -15.53
N TRP A 94 -29.16 10.84 -15.27
CA TRP A 94 -29.93 9.61 -15.32
C TRP A 94 -30.02 8.99 -13.93
N PHE A 95 -31.22 8.56 -13.54
CA PHE A 95 -31.43 7.83 -12.30
C PHE A 95 -32.73 7.04 -12.33
N VAL A 96 -32.79 6.00 -11.50
CA VAL A 96 -34.01 5.22 -11.29
C VAL A 96 -34.70 5.75 -10.04
N ASP A 97 -35.96 6.16 -10.19
CA ASP A 97 -36.89 6.21 -9.06
C ASP A 97 -37.47 4.82 -8.88
N THR A 98 -37.13 4.16 -7.77
CA THR A 98 -37.57 2.78 -7.50
C THR A 98 -39.08 2.72 -7.28
N GLY A 99 -39.72 3.85 -6.97
CA GLY A 99 -41.13 3.89 -6.62
C GLY A 99 -41.46 3.17 -5.31
N PHE A 100 -40.46 2.73 -4.54
CA PHE A 100 -40.60 1.80 -3.43
C PHE A 100 -40.10 2.43 -2.12
N LEU A 101 -40.88 2.28 -1.05
CA LEU A 101 -40.53 2.67 0.31
C LEU A 101 -40.04 1.44 1.07
N GLU A 102 -38.84 1.52 1.67
CA GLU A 102 -38.19 0.40 2.36
C GLU A 102 -38.32 0.48 3.88
N TYR A 103 -39.40 1.09 4.37
CA TYR A 103 -39.62 1.28 5.79
C TYR A 103 -39.69 -0.07 6.53
N PRO A 104 -38.91 -0.29 7.61
CA PRO A 104 -38.99 -1.50 8.40
C PRO A 104 -40.44 -1.79 8.84
N GLY A 105 -40.95 -2.99 8.54
CA GLY A 105 -42.33 -3.39 8.85
C GLY A 105 -43.43 -2.81 7.95
N HIS A 106 -43.11 -1.82 7.10
CA HIS A 106 -44.08 -1.09 6.28
C HIS A 106 -43.59 -0.86 4.84
N ARG A 107 -42.90 -1.85 4.27
CA ARG A 107 -42.41 -1.78 2.88
C ARG A 107 -43.57 -1.69 1.90
N ARG A 108 -43.45 -0.85 0.87
CA ARG A 108 -44.54 -0.63 -0.10
C ARG A 108 -44.04 -0.09 -1.44
N GLN A 109 -44.50 -0.69 -2.53
CA GLN A 109 -44.46 -0.07 -3.85
C GLN A 109 -45.54 1.03 -3.94
N VAL A 110 -45.13 2.29 -4.02
CA VAL A 110 -46.03 3.45 -4.12
C VAL A 110 -46.41 3.73 -5.58
N GLN A 111 -45.44 3.66 -6.49
CA GLN A 111 -45.65 3.82 -7.93
C GLN A 111 -44.70 2.92 -8.71
N ARG A 112 -44.95 2.66 -10.00
CA ARG A 112 -44.05 1.82 -10.82
C ARG A 112 -42.61 2.39 -10.84
N PRO A 113 -41.56 1.56 -10.84
CA PRO A 113 -40.20 2.05 -11.02
C PRO A 113 -40.06 2.76 -12.37
N SER A 114 -39.27 3.83 -12.41
CA SER A 114 -39.09 4.61 -13.63
C SER A 114 -37.69 5.17 -13.77
N LEU A 115 -37.18 5.18 -15.00
CA LEU A 115 -35.92 5.83 -15.37
C LEU A 115 -36.20 7.30 -15.70
N TRP A 116 -35.56 8.21 -14.98
CA TRP A 116 -35.66 9.65 -15.15
C TRP A 116 -34.41 10.19 -15.81
N ILE A 117 -34.62 11.13 -16.73
CA ILE A 117 -33.56 11.80 -17.49
C ILE A 117 -33.82 13.30 -17.41
N ILE A 118 -32.89 14.02 -16.78
CA ILE A 118 -32.97 15.46 -16.56
C ILE A 118 -31.80 16.13 -17.27
N ASP A 119 -32.09 17.13 -18.10
CA ASP A 119 -31.09 18.01 -18.68
C ASP A 119 -30.60 18.96 -17.59
N LEU A 120 -29.32 18.86 -17.25
CA LEU A 120 -28.71 19.62 -16.17
C LEU A 120 -28.38 21.06 -16.56
N LEU A 121 -28.34 21.40 -17.85
CA LEU A 121 -28.11 22.78 -18.28
C LEU A 121 -29.36 23.64 -18.08
N GLN A 122 -30.54 23.01 -18.18
CA GLN A 122 -31.83 23.69 -18.10
C GLN A 122 -32.67 23.24 -16.89
N ASP A 123 -32.13 22.35 -16.06
CA ASP A 123 -32.78 21.72 -14.90
C ASP A 123 -34.19 21.20 -15.21
N ARG A 124 -34.36 20.60 -16.39
CA ARG A 124 -35.67 20.19 -16.92
C ARG A 124 -35.70 18.70 -17.24
N LYS A 125 -36.85 18.07 -16.95
CA LYS A 125 -37.07 16.67 -17.30
C LYS A 125 -37.12 16.52 -18.82
N VAL A 126 -36.16 15.77 -19.36
CA VAL A 126 -36.10 15.37 -20.77
C VAL A 126 -37.05 14.21 -21.01
N ARG A 127 -37.00 13.20 -20.13
CA ARG A 127 -37.77 11.97 -20.31
C ARG A 127 -37.99 11.25 -18.99
N GLN A 128 -39.10 10.51 -18.94
CA GLN A 128 -39.40 9.52 -17.92
C GLN A 128 -39.88 8.26 -18.60
N PHE A 129 -39.17 7.15 -18.41
CA PHE A 129 -39.56 5.84 -18.90
C PHE A 129 -40.10 5.01 -17.73
N VAL A 130 -41.40 4.72 -17.73
CA VAL A 130 -42.02 3.87 -16.72
C VAL A 130 -41.74 2.42 -17.06
N ILE A 131 -41.11 1.69 -16.14
CA ILE A 131 -40.69 0.31 -16.37
C ILE A 131 -41.91 -0.61 -16.26
N PRO A 132 -42.26 -1.36 -17.33
CA PRO A 132 -43.42 -2.23 -17.34
C PRO A 132 -43.36 -3.34 -16.29
N GLU A 133 -44.52 -3.78 -15.80
CA GLU A 133 -44.63 -4.90 -14.85
C GLU A 133 -44.10 -6.23 -15.44
N SER A 134 -44.20 -6.39 -16.76
CA SER A 134 -43.63 -7.53 -17.47
C SER A 134 -42.10 -7.62 -17.42
N ILE A 135 -41.40 -6.52 -17.12
CA ILE A 135 -39.94 -6.47 -16.99
C ILE A 135 -39.51 -6.69 -15.54
N VAL A 136 -40.16 -5.97 -14.62
CA VAL A 136 -39.89 -6.06 -13.18
C VAL A 136 -41.19 -5.91 -12.40
N PRO A 137 -41.49 -6.77 -11.41
CA PRO A 137 -42.70 -6.62 -10.60
C PRO A 137 -42.63 -5.40 -9.66
N GLU A 138 -41.48 -5.15 -9.02
CA GLU A 138 -41.28 -4.07 -8.04
C GLU A 138 -39.86 -3.48 -8.13
N GLY A 139 -39.67 -2.22 -7.73
CA GLY A 139 -38.38 -1.52 -7.85
C GLY A 139 -37.37 -1.76 -6.73
N HIS A 140 -37.63 -2.66 -5.77
CA HIS A 140 -36.87 -2.78 -4.51
C HIS A 140 -35.41 -3.27 -4.65
N GLY A 141 -34.93 -3.57 -5.87
CA GLY A 141 -33.54 -3.94 -6.17
C GLY A 141 -32.81 -3.01 -7.14
N MET A 142 -33.46 -1.97 -7.65
CA MET A 142 -32.92 -1.11 -8.72
C MET A 142 -32.10 0.05 -8.16
N ALA A 143 -30.97 -0.27 -7.52
CA ALA A 143 -30.18 0.68 -6.74
C ALA A 143 -29.07 1.42 -7.52
N SER A 144 -28.85 1.11 -8.80
CA SER A 144 -27.77 1.70 -9.60
C SER A 144 -28.18 1.91 -11.06
N VAL A 145 -27.45 2.77 -11.75
CA VAL A 145 -27.52 2.93 -13.20
C VAL A 145 -26.13 3.25 -13.73
N THR A 146 -25.76 2.69 -14.88
CA THR A 146 -24.56 3.05 -15.64
C THR A 146 -24.99 3.48 -17.03
N VAL A 147 -24.49 4.61 -17.53
CA VAL A 147 -24.92 5.19 -18.80
C VAL A 147 -23.79 5.06 -19.82
N ASP A 148 -24.07 4.38 -20.93
CA ASP A 148 -23.20 4.34 -22.11
C ASP A 148 -23.66 5.40 -23.10
N SER A 149 -22.82 6.42 -23.29
CA SER A 149 -23.09 7.53 -24.21
C SER A 149 -21.80 8.02 -24.85
N SER A 150 -21.95 8.63 -26.03
CA SER A 150 -20.88 9.37 -26.71
C SER A 150 -21.22 10.85 -26.74
N SER A 151 -20.22 11.72 -26.80
CA SER A 151 -20.41 13.18 -26.91
C SER A 151 -21.12 13.59 -28.21
N ASP A 152 -20.96 12.78 -29.25
CA ASP A 152 -21.36 13.13 -30.62
C ASP A 152 -22.73 12.54 -31.01
N ASP A 153 -23.25 11.60 -30.21
CA ASP A 153 -24.55 10.96 -30.40
C ASP A 153 -25.23 10.74 -29.04
N CYS A 154 -25.87 11.79 -28.55
CA CYS A 154 -26.65 11.75 -27.32
C CYS A 154 -27.89 10.84 -27.43
N ASP A 155 -28.44 10.68 -28.64
CA ASP A 155 -29.65 9.88 -28.83
C ASP A 155 -29.35 8.38 -28.83
N GLY A 156 -28.13 7.99 -29.22
CA GLY A 156 -27.63 6.62 -29.17
C GLY A 156 -27.25 6.12 -27.77
N ALA A 157 -27.69 6.79 -26.70
CA ALA A 157 -27.34 6.41 -25.33
C ALA A 157 -28.10 5.15 -24.85
N TYR A 158 -27.41 4.34 -24.05
CA TYR A 158 -27.98 3.19 -23.35
C TYR A 158 -27.81 3.34 -21.84
N ALA A 159 -28.77 2.81 -21.07
CA ALA A 159 -28.67 2.71 -19.62
C ALA A 159 -28.69 1.24 -19.18
N TYR A 160 -27.72 0.86 -18.36
CA TYR A 160 -27.59 -0.46 -17.74
C TYR A 160 -27.99 -0.35 -16.27
N ILE A 161 -29.01 -1.10 -15.87
CA ILE A 161 -29.63 -1.01 -14.55
C ILE A 161 -29.55 -2.40 -13.91
N PRO A 162 -28.59 -2.64 -13.00
CA PRO A 162 -28.53 -3.89 -12.26
C PRO A 162 -29.65 -3.96 -11.22
N ASP A 163 -30.22 -5.15 -11.06
CA ASP A 163 -31.20 -5.47 -10.04
C ASP A 163 -30.63 -6.49 -9.07
N LEU A 164 -30.28 -5.99 -7.88
CA LEU A 164 -29.65 -6.80 -6.84
C LEU A 164 -30.63 -7.80 -6.19
N ALA A 165 -31.94 -7.62 -6.34
CA ALA A 165 -32.96 -8.43 -5.67
C ALA A 165 -33.48 -9.54 -6.60
N TYR A 166 -33.68 -9.23 -7.87
CA TYR A 166 -34.12 -10.18 -8.89
C TYR A 166 -32.96 -10.81 -9.68
N TYR A 167 -31.71 -10.40 -9.41
CA TYR A 167 -30.49 -10.90 -10.05
C TYR A 167 -30.55 -10.75 -11.58
N ARG A 168 -31.01 -9.59 -12.03
CA ARG A 168 -31.25 -9.26 -13.44
C ARG A 168 -30.48 -8.02 -13.84
N LEU A 169 -30.21 -7.91 -15.13
CA LEU A 169 -29.65 -6.69 -15.71
C LEU A 169 -30.64 -6.15 -16.75
N TYR A 170 -31.13 -4.93 -16.53
CA TYR A 170 -32.01 -4.26 -17.48
C TYR A 170 -31.20 -3.32 -18.37
N VAL A 171 -31.51 -3.31 -19.66
CA VAL A 171 -30.89 -2.43 -20.65
C VAL A 171 -31.96 -1.58 -21.29
N TYR A 172 -31.78 -0.27 -21.27
CA TYR A 172 -32.68 0.70 -21.90
C TYR A 172 -31.97 1.40 -23.06
N SER A 173 -32.62 1.45 -24.23
CA SER A 173 -32.21 2.25 -25.39
C SER A 173 -32.93 3.58 -25.39
N PHE A 174 -32.18 4.70 -25.37
CA PHE A 174 -32.78 6.03 -25.46
C PHE A 174 -33.38 6.29 -26.85
N ARG A 175 -32.72 5.85 -27.91
CA ARG A 175 -33.22 6.03 -29.29
C ARG A 175 -34.56 5.33 -29.50
N ASP A 176 -34.64 4.07 -29.11
CA ASP A 176 -35.81 3.23 -29.37
C ASP A 176 -36.87 3.37 -28.28
N ASN A 177 -36.51 3.97 -27.14
CA ASN A 177 -37.34 4.07 -25.94
C ASN A 177 -37.89 2.70 -25.51
N ARG A 178 -37.03 1.67 -25.55
CA ARG A 178 -37.35 0.30 -25.17
C ARG A 178 -36.40 -0.22 -24.10
N MET A 179 -36.88 -1.18 -23.33
CA MET A 179 -36.10 -1.87 -22.31
C MET A 179 -36.25 -3.38 -22.47
N TRP A 180 -35.15 -4.10 -22.28
CA TRP A 180 -35.11 -5.57 -22.22
C TRP A 180 -34.28 -6.04 -21.02
N THR A 181 -34.33 -7.34 -20.76
CA THR A 181 -33.81 -7.96 -19.54
C THR A 181 -32.83 -9.06 -19.89
N PHE A 182 -31.69 -9.08 -19.22
CA PHE A 182 -30.77 -10.22 -19.19
C PHE A 182 -30.93 -10.98 -17.88
N ASN A 183 -30.87 -12.30 -18.00
CA ASN A 183 -30.80 -13.23 -16.89
C ASN A 183 -29.61 -14.17 -17.11
N HIS A 184 -28.71 -14.24 -16.14
CA HIS A 184 -27.53 -15.10 -16.22
C HIS A 184 -27.05 -15.45 -14.81
N LEU A 185 -26.44 -16.64 -14.64
CA LEU A 185 -25.96 -17.11 -13.32
C LEU A 185 -24.95 -16.14 -12.68
N TYR A 186 -24.11 -15.49 -13.49
CA TYR A 186 -23.13 -14.48 -13.04
C TYR A 186 -23.77 -13.20 -12.49
N LEU A 187 -25.08 -13.00 -12.67
CA LEU A 187 -25.82 -11.89 -12.05
C LEU A 187 -26.30 -12.22 -10.64
N SER A 188 -26.18 -13.48 -10.21
CA SER A 188 -26.55 -13.94 -8.87
C SER A 188 -25.37 -13.84 -7.90
N PHE A 189 -25.68 -13.80 -6.60
CA PHE A 189 -24.68 -13.88 -5.53
C PHE A 189 -24.04 -15.27 -5.43
N ASP A 190 -22.84 -15.33 -4.85
CA ASP A 190 -22.19 -16.56 -4.39
C ASP A 190 -22.63 -16.86 -2.94
N PRO A 191 -23.32 -17.99 -2.68
CA PRO A 191 -23.76 -18.35 -1.33
C PRO A 191 -22.63 -18.42 -0.28
N ARG A 192 -21.38 -18.64 -0.71
CA ARG A 192 -20.20 -18.70 0.16
C ARG A 192 -19.72 -17.32 0.60
N MET A 193 -20.10 -16.27 -0.12
CA MET A 193 -19.62 -14.88 0.07
C MET A 193 -20.71 -13.96 0.65
N THR A 194 -21.71 -14.52 1.32
CA THR A 194 -22.84 -13.75 1.90
C THR A 194 -22.52 -13.07 3.23
N GLY A 195 -21.39 -13.39 3.86
CA GLY A 195 -20.98 -12.84 5.14
C GLY A 195 -20.17 -11.55 4.98
N PHE A 196 -20.62 -10.47 5.62
CA PHE A 196 -19.93 -9.18 5.64
C PHE A 196 -19.49 -8.83 7.06
N ASN A 197 -18.33 -8.18 7.15
CA ASN A 197 -17.81 -7.61 8.40
C ASN A 197 -17.28 -6.22 8.10
N VAL A 198 -18.11 -5.20 8.37
CA VAL A 198 -17.79 -3.81 8.03
C VAL A 198 -17.92 -2.96 9.30
N ALA A 199 -16.87 -2.21 9.60
CA ALA A 199 -16.83 -1.25 10.71
C ALA A 199 -17.25 -1.83 12.08
N GLY A 200 -16.89 -3.10 12.33
CA GLY A 200 -17.19 -3.85 13.56
C GLY A 200 -18.56 -4.53 13.56
N VAL A 201 -19.34 -4.40 12.49
CA VAL A 201 -20.69 -4.96 12.37
C VAL A 201 -20.66 -6.17 11.44
N ARG A 202 -21.18 -7.30 11.93
CA ARG A 202 -21.35 -8.53 11.13
C ARG A 202 -22.79 -8.64 10.66
N PHE A 203 -22.98 -8.85 9.38
CA PHE A 203 -24.30 -9.03 8.77
C PHE A 203 -24.20 -9.97 7.55
N ARG A 204 -25.36 -10.35 7.02
CA ARG A 204 -25.45 -11.19 5.83
C ARG A 204 -26.34 -10.56 4.80
N TRP A 205 -25.85 -10.49 3.56
CA TRP A 205 -26.64 -10.11 2.39
C TRP A 205 -26.46 -11.16 1.30
N ASN A 206 -27.49 -11.29 0.48
CA ASN A 206 -27.55 -12.17 -0.68
C ASN A 206 -27.79 -11.34 -1.96
N ASP A 207 -27.34 -10.09 -1.95
CA ASP A 207 -27.48 -9.15 -3.04
C ASP A 207 -26.68 -9.63 -4.27
N GLY A 208 -27.37 -9.74 -5.41
CA GLY A 208 -26.76 -10.14 -6.69
C GLY A 208 -26.03 -8.99 -7.37
N ILE A 209 -26.12 -8.92 -8.70
CA ILE A 209 -25.46 -7.86 -9.50
C ILE A 209 -25.75 -6.48 -8.91
N PHE A 210 -24.68 -5.73 -8.66
CA PHE A 210 -24.78 -4.49 -7.89
C PHE A 210 -24.30 -3.27 -8.67
N SER A 211 -23.23 -3.42 -9.45
CA SER A 211 -22.65 -2.33 -10.22
C SER A 211 -22.06 -2.82 -11.54
N LEU A 212 -21.95 -1.90 -12.49
CA LEU A 212 -21.26 -2.11 -13.76
C LEU A 212 -20.31 -0.94 -14.03
N ALA A 213 -19.17 -1.24 -14.64
CA ALA A 213 -18.22 -0.26 -15.14
C ALA A 213 -17.99 -0.44 -16.64
N LEU A 214 -17.86 0.67 -17.36
CA LEU A 214 -17.55 0.66 -18.79
C LEU A 214 -16.06 0.92 -19.01
N GLY A 215 -15.43 0.09 -19.83
CA GLY A 215 -14.10 0.34 -20.36
C GLY A 215 -14.08 1.59 -21.27
N PRO A 216 -12.88 2.09 -21.62
CA PRO A 216 -12.77 3.31 -22.41
C PRO A 216 -13.35 3.12 -23.82
N GLN A 217 -13.92 4.21 -24.34
CA GLN A 217 -14.31 4.29 -25.75
C GLN A 217 -13.10 4.72 -26.57
N ARG A 218 -12.53 3.81 -27.36
CA ARG A 218 -11.35 4.06 -28.19
C ARG A 218 -11.71 4.58 -29.59
N SER A 219 -12.83 4.16 -30.15
CA SER A 219 -13.40 4.71 -31.39
C SER A 219 -14.93 4.66 -31.37
N ARG A 220 -15.57 5.32 -32.34
CA ARG A 220 -17.04 5.39 -32.45
C ARG A 220 -17.68 4.03 -32.76
N GLU A 221 -16.98 3.17 -33.49
CA GLU A 221 -17.48 1.87 -33.95
C GLU A 221 -17.08 0.70 -33.03
N GLU A 222 -16.19 0.95 -32.06
CA GLU A 222 -15.65 -0.09 -31.18
C GLU A 222 -16.59 -0.37 -30.01
N GLU A 223 -16.81 -1.66 -29.77
CA GLU A 223 -17.54 -2.16 -28.61
C GLU A 223 -16.77 -1.87 -27.32
N ARG A 224 -17.49 -1.54 -26.24
CA ARG A 224 -16.87 -1.33 -24.92
C ARG A 224 -16.92 -2.62 -24.13
N THR A 225 -15.84 -2.92 -23.40
CA THR A 225 -15.92 -3.92 -22.34
C THR A 225 -16.79 -3.39 -21.21
N VAL A 226 -17.71 -4.22 -20.74
CA VAL A 226 -18.58 -3.94 -19.59
C VAL A 226 -18.19 -4.90 -18.48
N TYR A 227 -17.68 -4.37 -17.39
CA TYR A 227 -17.34 -5.12 -16.16
C TYR A 227 -18.53 -5.11 -15.22
N PHE A 228 -18.77 -6.22 -14.51
CA PHE A 228 -19.85 -6.32 -13.54
C PHE A 228 -19.59 -7.42 -12.51
N HIS A 229 -20.13 -7.24 -11.31
CA HIS A 229 -20.07 -8.21 -10.23
C HIS A 229 -21.33 -8.17 -9.38
N ALA A 230 -21.56 -9.27 -8.65
CA ALA A 230 -22.52 -9.32 -7.57
C ALA A 230 -21.93 -8.75 -6.28
N MET A 231 -22.77 -8.15 -5.43
CA MET A 231 -22.35 -7.60 -4.13
C MET A 231 -21.80 -8.70 -3.21
N ALA A 232 -22.50 -9.84 -3.14
CA ALA A 232 -22.03 -11.01 -2.42
C ALA A 232 -21.24 -11.95 -3.35
N SER A 233 -20.10 -11.47 -3.83
CA SER A 233 -19.12 -12.23 -4.64
C SER A 233 -17.71 -11.63 -4.49
N THR A 234 -16.70 -12.39 -4.89
CA THR A 234 -15.31 -11.91 -5.08
C THR A 234 -14.85 -11.98 -6.53
N SER A 235 -15.75 -12.39 -7.43
CA SER A 235 -15.47 -12.50 -8.86
C SER A 235 -15.93 -11.24 -9.60
N GLU A 236 -15.08 -10.75 -10.49
CA GLU A 236 -15.43 -9.74 -11.49
C GLU A 236 -15.68 -10.45 -12.82
N TYR A 237 -16.79 -10.12 -13.48
CA TYR A 237 -17.15 -10.64 -14.79
C TYR A 237 -17.09 -9.53 -15.82
N ARG A 238 -17.10 -9.92 -17.10
CA ARG A 238 -17.18 -8.96 -18.19
C ARG A 238 -17.96 -9.48 -19.39
N THR A 239 -18.46 -8.54 -20.17
CA THR A 239 -19.07 -8.78 -21.48
C THR A 239 -18.78 -7.61 -22.43
N SER A 240 -19.30 -7.66 -23.65
CA SER A 240 -19.25 -6.55 -24.61
C SER A 240 -20.54 -5.73 -24.54
N SER A 241 -20.42 -4.41 -24.68
CA SER A 241 -21.58 -3.52 -24.79
C SER A 241 -22.47 -3.90 -25.97
N ARG A 242 -21.89 -4.43 -27.07
CA ARG A 242 -22.63 -4.93 -28.23
C ARG A 242 -23.58 -6.08 -27.87
N VAL A 243 -23.18 -6.94 -26.94
CA VAL A 243 -24.03 -8.02 -26.43
C VAL A 243 -25.23 -7.42 -25.71
N LEU A 244 -24.97 -6.52 -24.76
CA LEU A 244 -26.02 -5.92 -23.93
C LEU A 244 -26.97 -5.04 -24.74
N GLN A 245 -26.46 -4.34 -25.75
CA GLN A 245 -27.22 -3.42 -26.61
C GLN A 245 -28.08 -4.13 -27.66
N ASN A 246 -27.90 -5.43 -27.87
CA ASN A 246 -28.70 -6.22 -28.79
C ASN A 246 -29.78 -7.02 -28.05
N GLU A 247 -31.04 -6.57 -28.16
CA GLU A 247 -32.19 -7.22 -27.53
C GLU A 247 -32.37 -8.69 -27.93
N THR A 248 -32.06 -9.06 -29.18
CA THR A 248 -32.21 -10.47 -29.62
C THR A 248 -31.27 -11.40 -28.87
N LEU A 249 -30.08 -10.92 -28.50
CA LEU A 249 -29.11 -11.72 -27.77
C LEU A 249 -29.58 -12.00 -26.35
N ALA A 250 -30.40 -11.14 -25.74
CA ALA A 250 -30.93 -11.34 -24.39
C ALA A 250 -31.63 -12.70 -24.18
N ASN A 251 -32.03 -13.37 -25.28
CA ASN A 251 -32.70 -14.68 -25.26
C ASN A 251 -31.76 -15.87 -25.56
N VAL A 252 -30.48 -15.67 -25.93
CA VAL A 252 -29.62 -16.74 -26.54
C VAL A 252 -28.51 -17.26 -25.60
N GLY A 253 -28.19 -16.57 -24.50
CA GLY A 253 -27.53 -17.20 -23.34
C GLY A 253 -26.10 -17.75 -23.48
N GLY A 254 -25.24 -17.21 -24.35
CA GLY A 254 -23.82 -17.58 -24.38
C GLY A 254 -22.94 -16.44 -24.89
N TYR A 255 -21.92 -16.05 -24.12
CA TYR A 255 -21.02 -14.94 -24.50
C TYR A 255 -19.57 -15.20 -24.14
N ASP A 256 -18.70 -14.96 -25.13
CA ASP A 256 -17.25 -15.08 -25.07
C ASP A 256 -16.56 -13.81 -24.56
N HIS A 257 -15.34 -13.97 -24.05
CA HIS A 257 -14.58 -12.95 -23.34
C HIS A 257 -13.59 -12.19 -24.26
N LEU A 258 -13.64 -10.86 -24.29
CA LEU A 258 -12.59 -10.01 -24.88
C LEU A 258 -12.07 -8.94 -23.90
N PHE A 259 -10.76 -8.66 -23.95
CA PHE A 259 -10.05 -7.70 -23.09
C PHE A 259 -9.97 -6.31 -23.75
N THR A 260 -10.14 -5.25 -22.96
CA THR A 260 -9.74 -3.86 -23.31
C THR A 260 -9.06 -3.18 -22.11
N THR A 261 -8.36 -2.07 -22.37
CA THR A 261 -7.31 -1.45 -21.52
C THR A 261 -7.83 -0.29 -20.64
N GLY A 262 -7.20 -0.01 -19.50
CA GLY A 262 -7.51 1.11 -18.61
C GLY A 262 -7.45 0.73 -17.13
N VAL A 263 -7.41 1.72 -16.22
CA VAL A 263 -7.40 1.45 -14.78
C VAL A 263 -8.83 1.44 -14.23
N MET A 264 -9.25 0.30 -13.67
CA MET A 264 -10.51 0.13 -12.98
C MET A 264 -10.34 0.44 -11.49
N PHE A 265 -11.22 1.25 -10.92
CA PHE A 265 -11.35 1.44 -9.47
C PHE A 265 -12.58 0.67 -8.99
N TYR A 266 -12.52 0.11 -7.79
CA TYR A 266 -13.65 -0.62 -7.20
C TYR A 266 -13.65 -0.51 -5.66
N ALA A 267 -14.84 -0.63 -5.08
CA ALA A 267 -15.05 -0.51 -3.64
C ALA A 267 -14.84 -1.86 -2.94
N GLU A 268 -13.91 -1.93 -1.99
CA GLU A 268 -13.70 -3.11 -1.15
C GLU A 268 -14.39 -2.90 0.21
N VAL A 269 -15.71 -3.13 0.24
CA VAL A 269 -16.57 -2.77 1.40
C VAL A 269 -16.15 -3.43 2.71
N ASN A 270 -15.66 -4.68 2.69
CA ASN A 270 -15.17 -5.37 3.89
C ASN A 270 -13.83 -4.82 4.42
N ARG A 271 -13.06 -4.11 3.58
CA ARG A 271 -11.75 -3.54 3.93
C ARG A 271 -11.80 -2.04 4.18
N ASN A 272 -12.96 -1.40 4.02
CA ASN A 272 -13.10 0.06 4.07
C ASN A 272 -12.11 0.75 3.11
N ALA A 273 -12.02 0.24 1.88
CA ALA A 273 -10.98 0.63 0.94
C ALA A 273 -11.51 0.83 -0.50
N ILE A 274 -10.75 1.59 -1.29
CA ILE A 274 -10.86 1.62 -2.75
C ILE A 274 -9.67 0.84 -3.32
N GLY A 275 -9.98 -0.22 -4.07
CA GLY A 275 -9.01 -0.96 -4.86
C GLY A 275 -8.86 -0.38 -6.26
N CYS A 276 -7.77 -0.74 -6.93
CA CYS A 276 -7.55 -0.49 -8.33
C CYS A 276 -6.97 -1.70 -9.04
N TRP A 277 -7.18 -1.79 -10.34
CA TRP A 277 -6.56 -2.78 -11.22
C TRP A 277 -6.32 -2.16 -12.60
N ASN A 278 -5.12 -2.32 -13.15
CA ASN A 278 -4.85 -1.92 -14.52
C ASN A 278 -5.23 -3.07 -15.47
N SER A 279 -6.21 -2.85 -16.34
CA SER A 279 -6.71 -3.87 -17.26
C SER A 279 -5.77 -4.24 -18.41
N GLU A 280 -4.61 -3.57 -18.50
CA GLU A 280 -3.47 -4.02 -19.31
C GLU A 280 -2.72 -5.19 -18.65
N GLN A 281 -2.90 -5.40 -17.34
CA GLN A 281 -2.34 -6.52 -16.59
C GLN A 281 -3.37 -7.66 -16.51
N HIS A 282 -2.91 -8.85 -16.13
CA HIS A 282 -3.81 -9.98 -15.88
C HIS A 282 -4.66 -9.70 -14.62
N PHE A 283 -5.90 -10.18 -14.59
CA PHE A 283 -6.80 -10.05 -13.42
C PHE A 283 -6.43 -11.08 -12.35
N GLU A 284 -5.27 -10.89 -11.73
CA GLU A 284 -4.69 -11.77 -10.71
C GLU A 284 -4.45 -10.95 -9.43
N PRO A 285 -4.61 -11.52 -8.22
CA PRO A 285 -4.52 -10.78 -6.95
C PRO A 285 -3.27 -9.90 -6.82
N GLU A 286 -2.14 -10.32 -7.41
CA GLU A 286 -0.86 -9.59 -7.35
C GLU A 286 -0.88 -8.28 -8.14
N ASN A 287 -1.79 -8.12 -9.11
CA ASN A 287 -1.92 -6.94 -9.97
C ASN A 287 -2.96 -5.92 -9.44
N HIS A 288 -3.48 -6.15 -8.23
CA HIS A 288 -4.48 -5.29 -7.61
C HIS A 288 -3.82 -4.40 -6.56
N GLY A 289 -4.04 -3.08 -6.67
CA GLY A 289 -3.53 -2.09 -5.73
C GLY A 289 -4.62 -1.56 -4.81
N ILE A 290 -4.23 -1.00 -3.67
CA ILE A 290 -5.13 -0.25 -2.79
C ILE A 290 -4.81 1.23 -2.94
N VAL A 291 -5.82 2.01 -3.29
CA VAL A 291 -5.72 3.46 -3.49
C VAL A 291 -5.95 4.23 -2.20
N GLN A 292 -6.90 3.76 -1.39
CA GLN A 292 -7.27 4.38 -0.12
C GLN A 292 -7.77 3.30 0.82
N LEU A 293 -7.30 3.31 2.06
CA LEU A 293 -7.79 2.45 3.15
C LEU A 293 -7.78 3.24 4.45
N ASP A 294 -8.93 3.38 5.09
CA ASP A 294 -9.05 4.00 6.42
C ASP A 294 -10.26 3.42 7.16
N ASN A 295 -9.97 2.70 8.24
CA ASN A 295 -10.97 2.02 9.06
C ASN A 295 -11.73 2.94 10.05
N GLN A 296 -11.35 4.21 10.13
CA GLN A 296 -12.00 5.22 10.96
C GLN A 296 -12.87 6.15 10.11
N ASN A 297 -12.30 6.83 9.11
CA ASN A 297 -13.01 7.86 8.36
C ASN A 297 -13.56 7.38 7.00
N PHE A 298 -13.03 6.30 6.44
CA PHE A 298 -13.39 5.81 5.10
C PHE A 298 -14.26 4.55 5.16
N ILE A 299 -15.22 4.53 6.07
CA ILE A 299 -16.09 3.38 6.28
C ILE A 299 -17.08 3.24 5.12
N TYR A 300 -17.20 2.01 4.60
CA TYR A 300 -18.21 1.63 3.59
C TYR A 300 -18.32 2.62 2.41
N PRO A 301 -17.39 2.58 1.45
CA PRO A 301 -17.52 3.31 0.19
C PRO A 301 -18.78 2.88 -0.56
N SER A 302 -19.81 3.72 -0.53
CA SER A 302 -21.17 3.38 -0.96
C SER A 302 -21.44 3.72 -2.42
N ASP A 303 -20.74 4.71 -2.97
CA ASP A 303 -20.83 5.09 -4.38
C ASP A 303 -19.54 5.75 -4.85
N MET A 304 -19.30 5.65 -6.15
CA MET A 304 -18.14 6.21 -6.82
C MET A 304 -18.51 6.62 -8.24
N THR A 305 -18.00 7.77 -8.69
CA THR A 305 -18.23 8.26 -10.04
C THR A 305 -17.05 9.09 -10.55
N LEU A 306 -16.94 9.18 -11.88
CA LEU A 306 -16.04 10.09 -12.56
C LEU A 306 -16.87 11.24 -13.14
N ASP A 307 -16.43 12.47 -12.89
CA ASP A 307 -17.08 13.64 -13.48
C ASP A 307 -16.52 13.99 -14.86
N SER A 308 -17.08 15.04 -15.47
CA SER A 308 -16.64 15.55 -16.77
C SER A 308 -15.22 16.11 -16.78
N ASP A 309 -14.70 16.51 -15.62
CA ASP A 309 -13.33 17.05 -15.46
C ASP A 309 -12.31 15.92 -15.20
N GLY A 310 -12.80 14.67 -15.16
CA GLY A 310 -12.01 13.48 -14.88
C GLY A 310 -11.62 13.33 -13.41
N ASP A 311 -12.30 13.99 -12.47
CA ASP A 311 -12.12 13.75 -11.04
C ASP A 311 -12.92 12.53 -10.59
N LEU A 312 -12.29 11.71 -9.73
CA LEU A 312 -12.94 10.63 -9.01
C LEU A 312 -13.61 11.18 -7.76
N TRP A 313 -14.91 10.94 -7.66
CA TRP A 313 -15.73 11.28 -6.50
C TRP A 313 -16.19 10.01 -5.79
N VAL A 314 -16.01 9.95 -4.48
CA VAL A 314 -16.41 8.80 -3.66
C VAL A 314 -17.27 9.27 -2.48
N MET A 315 -18.35 8.55 -2.20
CA MET A 315 -19.13 8.70 -0.98
C MET A 315 -18.83 7.56 -0.02
N THR A 316 -18.54 7.88 1.23
CA THR A 316 -18.45 6.92 2.33
C THR A 316 -19.55 7.21 3.35
N ASN A 317 -20.16 6.16 3.90
CA ASN A 317 -21.25 6.30 4.88
C ASN A 317 -21.22 5.21 5.95
N GLY A 318 -22.08 5.34 6.96
CA GLY A 318 -22.22 4.37 8.04
C GLY A 318 -23.28 3.29 7.84
N LEU A 319 -23.68 2.92 6.61
CA LEU A 319 -24.85 2.07 6.35
C LEU A 319 -24.94 0.81 7.23
N PRO A 320 -23.87 -0.01 7.40
CA PRO A 320 -23.94 -1.19 8.26
C PRO A 320 -24.25 -0.86 9.73
N ARG A 321 -23.62 0.18 10.29
CA ARG A 321 -23.90 0.65 11.65
C ARG A 321 -25.31 1.21 11.77
N TRP A 322 -25.77 1.95 10.79
CA TRP A 322 -27.12 2.53 10.78
C TRP A 322 -28.24 1.47 10.71
N LEU A 323 -27.99 0.35 10.02
CA LEU A 323 -28.94 -0.76 9.90
C LEU A 323 -28.94 -1.70 11.11
N TYR A 324 -27.75 -2.04 11.63
CA TYR A 324 -27.59 -3.15 12.57
C TYR A 324 -27.01 -2.75 13.94
N ALA A 325 -26.65 -1.49 14.13
CA ALA A 325 -26.12 -0.94 15.37
C ALA A 325 -26.65 0.50 15.57
N SER A 326 -25.77 1.46 15.87
CA SER A 326 -26.08 2.88 15.95
C SER A 326 -24.98 3.74 15.31
N LEU A 327 -25.36 4.92 14.83
CA LEU A 327 -24.42 5.97 14.45
C LEU A 327 -24.19 6.90 15.65
N ASP A 328 -22.96 7.37 15.81
CA ASP A 328 -22.65 8.44 16.76
C ASP A 328 -22.99 9.78 16.11
N THR A 329 -23.98 10.50 16.65
CA THR A 329 -24.45 11.77 16.08
C THR A 329 -23.48 12.93 16.30
N ASP A 330 -22.48 12.77 17.17
CA ASP A 330 -21.47 13.79 17.45
C ASP A 330 -20.24 13.66 16.52
N ASP A 331 -20.20 12.63 15.67
CA ASP A 331 -19.14 12.38 14.67
C ASP A 331 -19.62 12.60 13.22
N TYR A 332 -18.66 12.76 12.31
CA TYR A 332 -18.89 12.80 10.87
C TYR A 332 -19.20 11.39 10.34
N ASN A 333 -20.48 11.08 10.15
CA ASN A 333 -20.92 9.78 9.66
C ASN A 333 -20.85 9.62 8.13
N PHE A 334 -20.80 10.72 7.39
CA PHE A 334 -20.88 10.75 5.93
C PHE A 334 -19.79 11.65 5.37
N ARG A 335 -19.09 11.20 4.34
CA ARG A 335 -18.03 11.99 3.70
C ARG A 335 -18.10 11.87 2.19
N ILE A 336 -17.75 12.96 1.51
CA ILE A 336 -17.59 13.02 0.05
C ILE A 336 -16.13 13.36 -0.22
N TRP A 337 -15.48 12.50 -0.99
CA TRP A 337 -14.06 12.58 -1.32
C TRP A 337 -13.89 12.92 -2.80
N ARG A 338 -12.82 13.63 -3.12
CA ARG A 338 -12.45 13.98 -4.49
C ARG A 338 -10.95 13.78 -4.70
N GLN A 339 -10.57 13.14 -5.80
CA GLN A 339 -9.17 13.00 -6.20
C GLN A 339 -9.03 12.83 -7.72
N LYS A 340 -7.92 13.30 -8.30
CA LYS A 340 -7.57 12.97 -9.68
C LYS A 340 -7.16 11.48 -9.77
N PRO A 341 -7.73 10.66 -10.68
CA PRO A 341 -7.40 9.24 -10.81
C PRO A 341 -5.89 8.96 -10.88
N ALA A 342 -5.15 9.73 -11.70
CA ALA A 342 -3.69 9.59 -11.83
C ALA A 342 -2.94 9.79 -10.51
N ARG A 343 -3.37 10.75 -9.68
CA ARG A 343 -2.80 10.96 -8.34
C ARG A 343 -3.23 9.86 -7.37
N ALA A 344 -4.46 9.36 -7.51
CA ALA A 344 -4.99 8.31 -6.66
C ALA A 344 -4.19 6.99 -6.83
N ILE A 345 -3.75 6.69 -8.05
CA ILE A 345 -2.98 5.47 -8.34
C ILE A 345 -1.46 5.68 -8.30
N ALA A 346 -0.98 6.90 -8.05
CA ALA A 346 0.45 7.17 -8.02
C ALA A 346 1.13 6.35 -6.92
N GLY A 347 2.16 5.58 -7.29
CA GLY A 347 2.86 4.68 -6.36
C GLY A 347 2.12 3.37 -6.05
N THR A 348 1.02 3.07 -6.76
CA THR A 348 0.37 1.75 -6.73
C THR A 348 0.72 0.95 -7.99
N ILE A 349 0.52 -0.37 -7.95
CA ILE A 349 0.71 -1.28 -9.10
C ILE A 349 -0.18 -0.94 -10.30
N CYS A 350 -1.24 -0.17 -10.08
CA CYS A 350 -2.20 0.24 -11.09
C CYS A 350 -1.70 1.43 -11.91
N SER A 351 -0.64 2.13 -11.46
CA SER A 351 -0.08 3.26 -12.18
C SER A 351 0.59 2.78 -13.47
N THR A 352 0.29 3.46 -14.58
CA THR A 352 1.03 3.34 -15.85
C THR A 352 2.30 4.19 -15.85
N ASP A 353 2.41 5.13 -14.91
CA ASP A 353 3.58 5.99 -14.78
C ASP A 353 4.67 5.22 -14.02
N ASN A 354 5.82 5.03 -14.66
CA ASN A 354 7.07 4.71 -13.95
C ASN A 354 7.13 5.61 -12.71
N GLU A 355 7.28 5.02 -11.51
CA GLU A 355 7.28 5.75 -10.23
C GLU A 355 7.93 7.13 -10.40
N THR A 356 7.14 8.19 -10.32
CA THR A 356 7.70 9.55 -10.46
C THR A 356 8.66 9.76 -9.30
N PHE A 357 9.91 10.14 -9.60
CA PHE A 357 10.95 10.34 -8.60
C PHE A 357 10.49 11.33 -7.53
N GLN A 358 10.52 10.90 -6.26
CA GLN A 358 10.18 11.74 -5.10
C GLN A 358 11.42 11.95 -4.25
N ALA A 359 12.14 13.04 -4.50
CA ALA A 359 13.42 13.34 -3.82
C ALA A 359 13.34 13.19 -2.29
N TYR A 360 12.27 13.67 -1.66
CA TYR A 360 12.06 13.62 -0.21
C TYR A 360 12.01 12.20 0.38
N ASN A 361 11.61 11.21 -0.42
CA ASN A 361 11.44 9.83 0.04
C ASN A 361 12.73 8.99 -0.03
N ASN A 362 13.81 9.55 -0.56
CA ASN A 362 15.07 8.84 -0.79
C ASN A 362 16.01 9.05 0.41
N VAL A 363 16.10 8.06 1.30
CA VAL A 363 17.05 8.07 2.44
C VAL A 363 18.06 6.93 2.26
N PRO A 364 19.35 7.22 2.04
CA PRO A 364 20.37 6.19 1.84
C PRO A 364 20.69 5.45 3.15
N MET A 365 20.85 4.12 3.08
CA MET A 365 21.10 3.26 4.25
C MET A 365 22.47 2.60 4.26
N GLY A 366 23.06 2.32 3.09
CA GLY A 366 24.37 1.70 2.95
C GLY A 366 25.28 2.45 1.99
N ALA A 367 26.57 2.38 2.25
CA ALA A 367 27.59 2.98 1.40
C ALA A 367 28.83 2.07 1.32
N THR A 368 29.20 1.68 0.11
CA THR A 368 30.37 0.80 -0.11
C THR A 368 31.28 1.40 -1.16
N HIS A 369 32.53 1.63 -0.78
CA HIS A 369 33.56 2.17 -1.66
C HIS A 369 34.33 1.03 -2.34
N HIS A 370 34.56 1.16 -3.65
CA HIS A 370 35.48 0.31 -4.41
C HIS A 370 36.15 1.09 -5.53
N LYS A 371 37.46 1.32 -5.41
CA LYS A 371 38.27 2.07 -6.40
C LYS A 371 37.69 3.46 -6.66
N ASN A 372 37.11 3.71 -7.83
CA ASN A 372 36.53 5.01 -8.20
C ASN A 372 34.99 5.04 -8.07
N ARG A 373 34.40 4.00 -7.48
CA ARG A 373 32.94 3.86 -7.37
C ARG A 373 32.52 3.84 -5.92
N LEU A 374 31.44 4.55 -5.64
CA LEU A 374 30.76 4.53 -4.36
C LEU A 374 29.33 4.04 -4.58
N PHE A 375 29.04 2.84 -4.09
CA PHE A 375 27.71 2.24 -4.16
C PHE A 375 26.86 2.76 -3.02
N ILE A 376 25.69 3.32 -3.34
CA ILE A 376 24.72 3.85 -2.37
C ILE A 376 23.41 3.08 -2.50
N THR A 377 22.94 2.56 -1.38
CA THR A 377 21.67 1.83 -1.31
C THR A 377 20.57 2.67 -0.70
N ILE A 378 19.39 2.63 -1.32
CA ILE A 378 18.18 3.33 -0.90
C ILE A 378 17.05 2.30 -0.85
N PRO A 379 16.76 1.68 0.31
CA PRO A 379 15.70 0.68 0.39
C PRO A 379 14.33 1.33 0.15
N ARG A 380 13.42 0.59 -0.50
CA ARG A 380 12.10 1.09 -0.90
C ARG A 380 11.12 1.13 0.27
N ARG A 381 11.33 2.09 1.17
CA ARG A 381 10.48 2.36 2.35
C ARG A 381 9.38 3.38 2.09
N ARG A 382 9.44 4.15 1.00
CA ARG A 382 8.36 5.04 0.52
C ARG A 382 8.37 5.07 -1.02
N PRO A 383 7.25 5.40 -1.69
CA PRO A 383 7.19 5.48 -3.16
C PRO A 383 8.15 6.51 -3.76
N GLY A 384 8.50 6.36 -5.04
CA GLY A 384 9.29 7.36 -5.78
C GLY A 384 10.81 7.19 -5.64
N ILE A 385 11.26 5.95 -5.38
CA ILE A 385 12.67 5.56 -5.31
C ILE A 385 13.01 4.78 -6.59
N LEU A 386 13.61 5.51 -7.55
CA LEU A 386 13.91 4.98 -8.87
C LEU A 386 14.87 3.78 -8.82
N GLY A 387 15.95 3.89 -8.04
CA GLY A 387 16.98 2.86 -7.91
C GLY A 387 17.28 2.58 -6.44
N THR A 388 17.27 1.29 -6.08
CA THR A 388 17.60 0.86 -4.71
C THR A 388 19.09 0.58 -4.47
N LEU A 389 19.85 0.32 -5.54
CA LEU A 389 21.31 0.24 -5.56
C LEU A 389 21.79 1.18 -6.67
N ASN A 390 22.63 2.14 -6.30
CA ASN A 390 23.06 3.21 -7.19
C ASN A 390 24.58 3.35 -7.09
N VAL A 391 25.20 3.93 -8.13
CA VAL A 391 26.64 4.17 -8.14
C VAL A 391 26.93 5.65 -8.36
N ILE A 392 27.87 6.18 -7.58
CA ILE A 392 28.47 7.49 -7.78
C ILE A 392 29.88 7.26 -8.32
N ASP A 393 30.14 7.76 -9.53
CA ASP A 393 31.51 7.85 -10.05
C ASP A 393 32.25 8.98 -9.31
N MET A 394 33.29 8.64 -8.58
CA MET A 394 34.05 9.60 -7.77
C MET A 394 34.88 10.58 -8.62
N THR A 395 35.07 10.30 -9.92
CA THR A 395 35.73 11.20 -10.88
C THR A 395 34.76 12.17 -11.56
N LYS A 396 33.47 11.83 -11.59
CA LYS A 396 32.37 12.67 -12.06
C LYS A 396 31.14 12.34 -11.21
N PRO A 397 30.81 13.13 -10.16
CA PRO A 397 29.72 12.83 -9.24
C PRO A 397 28.35 13.07 -9.90
N LYS A 398 28.05 12.29 -10.94
CA LYS A 398 26.75 12.20 -11.60
C LYS A 398 26.14 10.87 -11.21
N TYR A 399 24.94 10.96 -10.66
CA TYR A 399 24.11 9.86 -10.24
C TYR A 399 23.39 9.29 -11.48
N GLU A 400 23.61 8.03 -11.81
CA GLU A 400 22.82 7.30 -12.81
C GLU A 400 22.18 6.08 -12.15
N PRO A 401 20.84 6.01 -12.05
CA PRO A 401 20.16 4.81 -11.58
C PRO A 401 20.16 3.75 -12.70
N ASP A 402 20.71 2.56 -12.44
CA ASP A 402 20.56 1.41 -13.34
C ASP A 402 19.96 0.25 -12.57
N LEU A 403 18.63 0.05 -12.60
CA LEU A 403 17.99 -1.12 -11.99
C LEU A 403 16.56 -1.39 -12.48
N HIS A 404 16.40 -2.18 -13.54
CA HIS A 404 15.07 -2.68 -13.94
C HIS A 404 14.65 -3.99 -13.24
N LYS A 405 15.36 -4.48 -12.21
CA LYS A 405 15.11 -5.82 -11.62
C LYS A 405 15.28 -6.00 -10.10
N LEU A 406 15.85 -5.03 -9.36
CA LEU A 406 15.98 -5.13 -7.90
C LEU A 406 14.80 -4.45 -7.21
N ILE A 407 14.29 -5.04 -6.13
CA ILE A 407 13.16 -4.48 -5.38
C ILE A 407 13.62 -3.55 -4.26
N SER A 408 14.41 -4.02 -3.31
CA SER A 408 14.85 -3.20 -2.18
C SER A 408 16.10 -3.78 -1.51
N VAL A 409 17.20 -3.03 -1.58
CA VAL A 409 18.53 -3.37 -1.05
C VAL A 409 18.88 -2.40 0.07
N TYR A 410 19.27 -2.94 1.23
CA TYR A 410 19.64 -2.12 2.39
C TYR A 410 21.11 -1.75 2.43
N ARG A 411 22.01 -2.73 2.25
CA ARG A 411 23.47 -2.55 2.32
C ARG A 411 24.15 -3.52 1.36
N THR A 412 25.38 -3.17 0.98
CA THR A 412 26.23 -4.00 0.13
C THR A 412 27.59 -4.22 0.79
N ARG A 413 28.34 -5.23 0.34
CA ARG A 413 29.73 -5.46 0.72
C ARG A 413 30.56 -5.84 -0.48
N VAL A 414 31.80 -5.36 -0.53
CA VAL A 414 32.79 -5.82 -1.51
C VAL A 414 33.72 -6.81 -0.84
N ASP A 415 33.89 -7.97 -1.47
CA ASP A 415 34.73 -9.03 -0.94
C ASP A 415 36.17 -8.96 -1.48
N ALA A 416 37.06 -9.82 -0.95
CA ALA A 416 38.48 -9.84 -1.36
C ALA A 416 38.71 -10.22 -2.84
N CYS A 417 37.68 -10.74 -3.52
CA CYS A 417 37.73 -11.12 -4.93
C CYS A 417 37.20 -10.01 -5.86
N GLU A 418 36.90 -8.83 -5.30
CA GLU A 418 36.24 -7.70 -5.97
C GLU A 418 34.83 -8.05 -6.48
N ARG A 419 34.05 -8.77 -5.67
CA ARG A 419 32.63 -9.01 -5.95
C ARG A 419 31.76 -8.17 -5.02
N LEU A 420 30.71 -7.56 -5.55
CA LEU A 420 29.69 -6.85 -4.79
C LEU A 420 28.59 -7.83 -4.38
N TRP A 421 28.38 -7.96 -3.08
CA TRP A 421 27.37 -8.79 -2.49
C TRP A 421 26.28 -7.95 -1.84
N PHE A 422 25.04 -8.37 -1.99
CA PHE A 422 23.91 -7.76 -1.31
C PHE A 422 22.69 -8.67 -1.26
N VAL A 423 21.77 -8.36 -0.35
CA VAL A 423 20.44 -8.98 -0.29
C VAL A 423 19.44 -8.01 -0.91
N ASP A 424 18.75 -8.47 -1.95
CA ASP A 424 17.49 -7.87 -2.38
C ASP A 424 16.37 -8.51 -1.56
N THR A 425 15.79 -7.73 -0.65
CA THR A 425 14.71 -8.19 0.24
C THR A 425 13.46 -8.59 -0.53
N GLY A 426 13.30 -8.13 -1.78
CA GLY A 426 12.11 -8.40 -2.56
C GLY A 426 10.85 -7.71 -2.04
N MET A 427 10.98 -6.78 -1.06
CA MET A 427 9.87 -6.18 -0.35
C MET A 427 9.82 -4.67 -0.51
N LEU A 428 8.61 -4.14 -0.67
CA LEU A 428 8.30 -2.72 -0.52
C LEU A 428 7.80 -2.49 0.91
N GLU A 429 8.45 -1.61 1.65
CA GLU A 429 8.16 -1.35 3.07
C GLU A 429 7.39 -0.04 3.25
N TYR A 430 6.41 0.20 2.39
CA TYR A 430 5.60 1.41 2.45
C TYR A 430 4.75 1.42 3.73
N PRO A 431 4.70 2.53 4.49
CA PRO A 431 3.93 2.60 5.73
C PRO A 431 2.46 2.25 5.49
N GLY A 432 1.94 1.27 6.23
CA GLY A 432 0.55 0.80 6.09
C GLY A 432 0.26 -0.05 4.85
N ASN A 433 1.25 -0.28 3.98
CA ASN A 433 1.12 -1.07 2.75
C ASN A 433 2.42 -1.83 2.44
N ARG A 434 2.88 -2.66 3.38
CA ARG A 434 4.05 -3.52 3.15
C ARG A 434 3.67 -4.63 2.17
N MET A 435 4.52 -4.89 1.18
CA MET A 435 4.23 -5.85 0.12
C MET A 435 5.47 -6.63 -0.29
N GLN A 436 5.39 -7.96 -0.24
CA GLN A 436 6.43 -8.84 -0.78
C GLN A 436 6.22 -8.99 -2.30
N VAL A 437 7.03 -8.30 -3.10
CA VAL A 437 6.94 -8.32 -4.58
C VAL A 437 7.58 -9.57 -5.16
N GLN A 438 8.69 -10.03 -4.58
CA GLN A 438 9.38 -11.26 -4.97
C GLN A 438 10.06 -11.90 -3.76
N ARG A 439 10.45 -13.18 -3.82
CA ARG A 439 11.26 -13.81 -2.77
C ARG A 439 12.56 -13.04 -2.53
N PRO A 440 13.07 -12.98 -1.29
CA PRO A 440 14.38 -12.38 -1.04
C PRO A 440 15.49 -13.17 -1.73
N GLN A 441 16.50 -12.46 -2.21
CA GLN A 441 17.58 -13.00 -3.04
C GLN A 441 18.94 -12.46 -2.62
N ILE A 442 19.95 -13.31 -2.62
CA ILE A 442 21.36 -12.91 -2.53
C ILE A 442 21.88 -12.71 -3.95
N TRP A 443 22.51 -11.56 -4.18
CA TRP A 443 23.11 -11.18 -5.45
C TRP A 443 24.61 -11.01 -5.30
N ILE A 444 25.36 -11.52 -6.29
CA ILE A 444 26.82 -11.42 -6.36
C ILE A 444 27.20 -10.90 -7.73
N ILE A 445 27.85 -9.74 -7.79
CA ILE A 445 28.26 -9.09 -9.04
C ILE A 445 29.78 -8.99 -9.09
N ASP A 446 30.40 -9.48 -10.16
CA ASP A 446 31.82 -9.28 -10.45
C ASP A 446 32.04 -7.81 -10.82
N LEU A 447 32.75 -7.05 -9.98
CA LEU A 447 33.00 -5.63 -10.21
C LEU A 447 34.07 -5.37 -11.25
N LYS A 448 34.84 -6.37 -11.70
CA LYS A 448 35.83 -6.20 -12.76
C LYS A 448 35.17 -6.17 -14.13
N ARG A 449 34.07 -6.91 -14.29
CA ARG A 449 33.34 -7.08 -15.56
C ARG A 449 31.94 -6.49 -15.54
N ASP A 450 31.46 -6.07 -14.36
CA ASP A 450 30.09 -5.64 -14.10
C ASP A 450 29.06 -6.69 -14.53
N GLN A 451 29.30 -7.94 -14.12
CA GLN A 451 28.48 -9.10 -14.49
C GLN A 451 27.95 -9.84 -13.27
N LEU A 452 26.70 -10.30 -13.36
CA LEU A 452 26.11 -11.19 -12.36
C LEU A 452 26.91 -12.50 -12.32
N VAL A 453 27.51 -12.79 -11.17
CA VAL A 453 28.18 -14.06 -10.88
C VAL A 453 27.15 -15.09 -10.44
N GLN A 454 26.30 -14.72 -9.49
CA GLN A 454 25.32 -15.63 -8.92
C GLN A 454 24.10 -14.87 -8.38
N ARG A 455 22.95 -15.52 -8.49
CA ARG A 455 21.71 -15.12 -7.83
C ARG A 455 21.11 -16.31 -7.11
N TYR A 456 21.01 -16.24 -5.79
CA TYR A 456 20.42 -17.28 -4.95
C TYR A 456 19.09 -16.81 -4.38
N THR A 457 18.00 -17.52 -4.68
CA THR A 457 16.68 -17.25 -4.10
C THR A 457 16.57 -17.92 -2.74
N ILE A 458 16.36 -17.12 -1.68
CA ILE A 458 16.28 -17.62 -0.32
C ILE A 458 15.00 -18.48 -0.15
N PRO A 459 15.10 -19.73 0.31
CA PRO A 459 13.95 -20.62 0.47
C PRO A 459 12.97 -20.15 1.57
N ALA A 460 11.69 -20.52 1.42
CA ALA A 460 10.63 -20.28 2.41
C ALA A 460 10.92 -20.87 3.79
N SER A 461 11.72 -21.95 3.82
CA SER A 461 12.12 -22.64 5.04
C SER A 461 13.15 -21.86 5.85
N ILE A 462 13.81 -20.87 5.24
CA ILE A 462 14.74 -19.97 5.91
C ILE A 462 14.00 -18.72 6.37
N VAL A 463 13.30 -18.05 5.45
CA VAL A 463 12.54 -16.84 5.74
C VAL A 463 11.26 -16.79 4.91
N ARG A 464 10.16 -16.34 5.52
CA ARG A 464 8.85 -16.23 4.83
C ARG A 464 8.77 -14.98 3.96
N GLU A 465 9.21 -13.85 4.50
CA GLU A 465 9.21 -12.52 3.88
C GLU A 465 10.59 -11.90 4.06
N GLY A 466 11.00 -10.99 3.19
CA GLY A 466 12.35 -10.42 3.20
C GLY A 466 12.62 -9.34 4.25
N VAL A 467 11.73 -9.18 5.23
CA VAL A 467 11.89 -8.19 6.30
C VAL A 467 13.09 -8.56 7.16
N GLY A 468 13.89 -7.58 7.58
CA GLY A 468 14.88 -7.76 8.66
C GLY A 468 16.29 -8.15 8.22
N MET A 469 16.47 -8.65 6.99
CA MET A 469 17.79 -8.89 6.39
C MET A 469 18.45 -7.58 5.92
N ALA A 470 18.78 -6.71 6.86
CA ALA A 470 19.23 -5.34 6.59
C ALA A 470 20.75 -5.23 6.35
N SER A 471 21.54 -6.27 6.63
CA SER A 471 22.99 -6.25 6.42
C SER A 471 23.52 -7.63 6.02
N LEU A 472 24.79 -7.67 5.62
CA LEU A 472 25.52 -8.91 5.37
C LEU A 472 27.02 -8.68 5.60
N THR A 473 27.72 -9.77 5.89
CA THR A 473 29.18 -9.80 6.02
C THR A 473 29.70 -10.99 5.23
N VAL A 474 30.73 -10.78 4.41
CA VAL A 474 31.27 -11.80 3.49
C VAL A 474 32.65 -12.24 3.95
N ASP A 475 32.84 -13.55 4.02
CA ASP A 475 34.07 -14.22 4.44
C ASP A 475 34.64 -15.00 3.28
N VAL A 476 35.74 -14.50 2.73
CA VAL A 476 36.41 -15.11 1.59
C VAL A 476 37.90 -14.81 1.64
N GLU A 477 38.70 -15.79 1.23
CA GLU A 477 40.12 -15.62 1.01
C GLU A 477 40.37 -15.31 -0.48
N ALA A 478 41.24 -14.35 -0.78
CA ALA A 478 41.50 -13.92 -2.16
C ALA A 478 42.01 -15.03 -3.09
N THR A 479 42.52 -16.13 -2.52
CA THR A 479 43.03 -17.30 -3.26
C THR A 479 41.95 -18.32 -3.66
N ASP A 480 40.79 -18.30 -3.01
CA ASP A 480 39.70 -19.26 -3.25
C ASP A 480 38.33 -18.57 -3.13
N CYS A 481 37.96 -17.85 -4.18
CA CYS A 481 36.75 -17.06 -4.23
C CYS A 481 35.45 -17.89 -4.12
N ASP A 482 35.48 -19.16 -4.52
CA ASP A 482 34.31 -20.02 -4.49
C ASP A 482 34.02 -20.55 -3.09
N ALA A 483 35.02 -20.58 -2.19
CA ALA A 483 34.84 -20.90 -0.77
C ALA A 483 34.19 -19.79 0.07
N ALA A 484 33.55 -18.81 -0.56
CA ALA A 484 32.97 -17.67 0.14
C ALA A 484 31.73 -18.06 0.96
N TYR A 485 31.63 -17.48 2.16
CA TYR A 485 30.44 -17.55 3.00
C TYR A 485 29.90 -16.15 3.24
N ALA A 486 28.57 -16.00 3.23
CA ALA A 486 27.89 -14.77 3.65
C ALA A 486 27.12 -15.02 4.95
N TYR A 487 27.32 -14.15 5.94
CA TYR A 487 26.58 -14.14 7.20
C TYR A 487 25.58 -12.97 7.17
N ILE A 488 24.30 -13.28 7.27
CA ILE A 488 23.18 -12.35 7.08
C ILE A 488 22.37 -12.32 8.38
N PRO A 489 22.55 -11.30 9.23
CA PRO A 489 21.71 -11.15 10.41
C PRO A 489 20.28 -10.73 9.99
N ASP A 490 19.30 -11.35 10.63
CA ASP A 490 17.89 -11.03 10.53
C ASP A 490 17.40 -10.47 11.87
N LEU A 491 17.16 -9.15 11.87
CA LEU A 491 16.77 -8.41 13.07
C LEU A 491 15.33 -8.71 13.52
N VAL A 492 14.48 -9.26 12.66
CA VAL A 492 13.07 -9.55 12.98
C VAL A 492 12.93 -10.99 13.47
N GLU A 493 13.55 -11.93 12.76
CA GLU A 493 13.53 -13.36 13.15
C GLU A 493 14.51 -13.67 14.29
N ASN A 494 15.35 -12.70 14.69
CA ASN A 494 16.42 -12.86 15.68
C ASN A 494 17.32 -14.05 15.33
N ALA A 495 17.76 -14.09 14.07
CA ALA A 495 18.49 -15.19 13.49
C ALA A 495 19.74 -14.72 12.75
N ILE A 496 20.75 -15.57 12.64
CA ILE A 496 21.85 -15.38 11.70
C ILE A 496 21.73 -16.44 10.63
N HIS A 497 21.56 -16.02 9.39
CA HIS A 497 21.56 -16.92 8.25
C HIS A 497 22.95 -16.99 7.61
N VAL A 498 23.32 -18.17 7.14
CA VAL A 498 24.62 -18.42 6.53
C VAL A 498 24.40 -19.01 5.16
N TYR A 499 25.00 -18.38 4.15
CA TYR A 499 24.98 -18.85 2.76
C TYR A 499 26.40 -19.25 2.34
N GLY A 500 26.57 -20.48 1.88
CA GLY A 500 27.82 -20.99 1.30
C GLY A 500 27.76 -20.94 -0.22
N LEU A 501 28.70 -20.25 -0.87
CA LEU A 501 28.69 -20.07 -2.33
C LEU A 501 28.96 -21.39 -3.08
N ARG A 502 29.95 -22.16 -2.62
CA ARG A 502 30.34 -23.43 -3.24
C ARG A 502 29.23 -24.47 -3.17
N GLU A 503 28.62 -24.60 -2.00
CA GLU A 503 27.51 -25.52 -1.77
C GLU A 503 26.19 -24.99 -2.36
N ASN A 504 26.12 -23.68 -2.61
CA ASN A 504 24.93 -22.95 -3.03
C ASN A 504 23.72 -23.26 -2.14
N ASP A 505 23.95 -23.23 -0.83
CA ASP A 505 23.02 -23.67 0.19
C ASP A 505 23.02 -22.72 1.38
N MET A 506 21.93 -22.72 2.14
CA MET A 506 21.68 -21.78 3.24
C MET A 506 21.12 -22.48 4.48
N TRP A 507 21.56 -22.04 5.65
CA TRP A 507 21.07 -22.50 6.95
C TRP A 507 21.00 -21.35 7.95
N SER A 508 20.35 -21.58 9.09
CA SER A 508 20.07 -20.54 10.09
C SER A 508 20.51 -20.96 11.48
N PHE A 509 20.97 -20.00 12.27
CA PHE A 509 21.17 -20.14 13.70
C PHE A 509 20.17 -19.25 14.44
N ASN A 510 19.61 -19.77 15.52
CA ASN A 510 18.75 -19.03 16.44
C ASN A 510 19.38 -19.11 17.84
N HIS A 511 19.60 -17.96 18.47
CA HIS A 511 20.22 -17.89 19.79
C HIS A 511 19.62 -16.74 20.59
N SER A 512 19.52 -16.88 21.92
CA SER A 512 18.94 -15.85 22.79
C SER A 512 19.69 -14.53 22.72
N SER A 513 21.01 -14.56 22.47
CA SER A 513 21.82 -13.35 22.27
C SER A 513 21.50 -12.57 21.00
N PHE A 514 20.70 -13.12 20.09
CA PHE A 514 20.28 -12.42 18.87
C PHE A 514 19.05 -11.55 19.11
N ALA A 515 18.32 -11.75 20.21
CA ALA A 515 17.18 -10.91 20.57
C ALA A 515 17.64 -9.55 21.13
N HIS A 516 16.81 -8.53 20.94
CA HIS A 516 17.03 -7.24 21.58
C HIS A 516 16.93 -7.32 23.11
N ASP A 517 17.54 -6.35 23.79
CA ASP A 517 17.38 -6.12 25.22
C ASP A 517 16.30 -5.04 25.46
N PRO A 518 15.11 -5.39 25.97
CA PRO A 518 14.03 -4.42 26.20
C PRO A 518 14.41 -3.30 27.17
N THR A 519 15.39 -3.53 28.06
CA THR A 519 15.86 -2.50 28.99
C THR A 519 16.67 -1.40 28.29
N ARG A 520 17.05 -1.63 27.03
CA ARG A 520 17.84 -0.73 26.17
C ARG A 520 17.05 -0.22 24.96
N ALA A 521 15.74 -0.47 24.91
CA ALA A 521 14.86 -0.09 23.79
C ALA A 521 14.66 1.43 23.66
N ALA A 522 14.76 2.18 24.76
CA ALA A 522 14.56 3.62 24.74
C ALA A 522 15.71 4.35 24.01
N LEU A 523 15.38 4.99 22.89
CA LEU A 523 16.29 5.77 22.07
C LEU A 523 15.89 7.25 22.09
N ASN A 524 16.89 8.13 22.14
CA ASN A 524 16.71 9.57 22.10
C ASN A 524 17.72 10.20 21.14
N VAL A 525 17.31 10.37 19.89
CA VAL A 525 18.19 10.77 18.80
C VAL A 525 17.60 12.00 18.09
N ALA A 526 18.40 13.06 17.97
CA ALA A 526 17.98 14.35 17.37
C ALA A 526 16.65 14.91 17.93
N GLY A 527 16.42 14.73 19.24
CA GLY A 527 15.19 15.16 19.92
C GLY A 527 13.97 14.27 19.66
N GLN A 528 14.11 13.20 18.89
CA GLN A 528 13.08 12.17 18.69
C GLN A 528 13.22 11.10 19.77
N ARG A 529 12.14 10.81 20.48
CA ARG A 529 12.06 9.71 21.45
C ARG A 529 11.24 8.58 20.85
N PHE A 530 11.82 7.40 20.80
CA PHE A 530 11.19 6.21 20.22
C PHE A 530 11.78 4.95 20.83
N GLU A 531 11.08 3.84 20.60
CA GLU A 531 11.51 2.51 20.99
C GLU A 531 11.52 1.61 19.74
N TRP A 532 12.59 0.84 19.59
CA TRP A 532 12.71 -0.22 18.58
C TRP A 532 12.98 -1.54 19.26
N ASP A 533 12.70 -2.62 18.56
CA ASP A 533 12.85 -4.01 18.99
C ASP A 533 13.81 -4.81 18.09
N ASP A 534 14.66 -4.10 17.33
CA ASP A 534 15.60 -4.68 16.37
C ASP A 534 16.62 -5.61 17.05
N GLY A 535 16.59 -6.90 16.66
CA GLY A 535 17.50 -7.95 17.08
C GLY A 535 18.89 -7.84 16.47
N VAL A 536 19.56 -8.98 16.28
CA VAL A 536 20.91 -9.09 15.67
C VAL A 536 20.96 -8.31 14.37
N PHE A 537 21.92 -7.39 14.27
CA PHE A 537 21.88 -6.38 13.21
C PHE A 537 23.20 -6.28 12.45
N SER A 538 24.32 -6.51 13.12
CA SER A 538 25.65 -6.43 12.52
C SER A 538 26.54 -7.58 12.97
N ILE A 539 27.48 -7.94 12.10
CA ILE A 539 28.47 -8.99 12.26
C ILE A 539 29.80 -8.46 11.71
N ALA A 540 30.89 -8.60 12.46
CA ALA A 540 32.24 -8.27 12.02
C ALA A 540 33.19 -9.47 12.21
N LEU A 541 34.09 -9.67 11.25
CA LEU A 541 35.06 -10.77 11.28
C LEU A 541 36.39 -10.26 11.84
N GLY A 542 36.82 -10.88 12.93
CA GLY A 542 38.07 -10.64 13.61
C GLY A 542 39.26 -11.37 13.00
N GLN A 543 40.32 -11.48 13.80
CA GLN A 543 41.53 -12.19 13.42
C GLN A 543 41.31 -13.72 13.37
N ASN A 544 42.06 -14.41 12.50
CA ASN A 544 42.14 -15.86 12.49
C ASN A 544 42.68 -16.37 13.83
N ASP A 545 41.94 -17.29 14.44
CA ASP A 545 42.35 -18.04 15.62
C ASP A 545 42.81 -19.44 15.21
N THR A 546 44.06 -19.77 15.52
CA THR A 546 44.67 -21.06 15.18
C THR A 546 44.13 -22.22 16.01
N LEU A 547 43.67 -21.97 17.25
CA LEU A 547 43.10 -23.00 18.12
C LEU A 547 41.66 -23.32 17.71
N ALA A 548 40.86 -22.29 17.41
CA ALA A 548 39.50 -22.46 16.94
C ALA A 548 39.41 -22.91 15.46
N SER A 549 40.51 -22.80 14.70
CA SER A 549 40.52 -23.04 13.25
C SER A 549 39.46 -22.21 12.51
N GLY A 550 39.34 -20.93 12.86
CA GLY A 550 38.38 -20.00 12.30
C GLY A 550 38.62 -18.55 12.75
N LYS A 551 37.92 -17.58 12.16
CA LYS A 551 37.95 -16.17 12.59
C LYS A 551 37.02 -15.98 13.78
N MET A 552 37.40 -15.10 14.71
CA MET A 552 36.46 -14.58 15.70
C MET A 552 35.33 -13.83 15.00
N VAL A 553 34.09 -14.07 15.40
CA VAL A 553 32.90 -13.41 14.86
C VAL A 553 32.31 -12.55 15.97
N TYR A 554 32.39 -11.23 15.80
CA TYR A 554 31.76 -10.26 16.68
C TYR A 554 30.36 -9.95 16.18
N TYR A 555 29.36 -9.95 17.04
CA TYR A 555 28.00 -9.56 16.66
C TYR A 555 27.27 -8.91 17.83
N HIS A 556 26.23 -8.14 17.49
CA HIS A 556 25.33 -7.59 18.49
C HIS A 556 23.92 -7.37 17.92
N PRO A 557 22.88 -7.45 18.77
CA PRO A 557 21.60 -6.81 18.50
C PRO A 557 21.76 -5.30 18.33
N MET A 558 20.92 -4.69 17.49
CA MET A 558 20.89 -3.22 17.38
C MET A 558 20.49 -2.61 18.73
N VAL A 559 19.40 -3.12 19.30
CA VAL A 559 18.90 -2.69 20.60
C VAL A 559 19.58 -3.52 21.70
N SER A 560 20.88 -3.29 21.87
CA SER A 560 21.71 -3.85 22.95
C SER A 560 23.02 -3.07 23.12
N THR A 561 23.56 -3.09 24.34
CA THR A 561 24.90 -2.56 24.67
C THR A 561 25.96 -3.66 24.77
N THR A 562 25.55 -4.93 24.72
CA THR A 562 26.43 -6.10 24.84
C THR A 562 27.01 -6.49 23.50
N GLU A 563 28.32 -6.74 23.46
CA GLU A 563 29.01 -7.38 22.34
C GLU A 563 29.11 -8.89 22.60
N PHE A 564 28.86 -9.69 21.57
CA PHE A 564 28.92 -11.15 21.64
C PHE A 564 29.93 -11.72 20.65
N GLY A 565 30.33 -12.97 20.92
CA GLY A 565 31.35 -13.69 20.20
C GLY A 565 30.93 -15.10 19.80
N THR A 566 31.37 -15.53 18.62
CA THR A 566 31.46 -16.93 18.21
C THR A 566 32.61 -17.09 17.21
N PHE A 567 32.72 -18.22 16.53
CA PHE A 567 33.76 -18.46 15.52
C PHE A 567 33.17 -18.87 14.17
N THR A 568 33.88 -18.55 13.08
CA THR A 568 33.43 -18.89 11.73
C THR A 568 33.28 -20.39 11.50
N ASN A 569 34.09 -21.23 12.14
CA ASN A 569 33.96 -22.68 12.06
C ASN A 569 32.60 -23.18 12.63
N VAL A 570 32.04 -22.48 13.62
CA VAL A 570 30.69 -22.73 14.16
C VAL A 570 29.66 -22.36 13.10
N LEU A 571 29.66 -21.11 12.63
CA LEU A 571 28.66 -20.61 11.69
C LEU A 571 28.69 -21.32 10.34
N ARG A 572 29.88 -21.70 9.84
CA ARG A 572 30.02 -22.42 8.56
C ARG A 572 29.53 -23.87 8.63
N SER A 573 29.33 -24.43 9.82
CA SER A 573 28.91 -25.82 9.98
C SER A 573 27.39 -25.97 9.98
N LYS A 574 26.83 -26.38 8.83
CA LYS A 574 25.41 -26.74 8.71
C LYS A 574 24.99 -27.82 9.70
N TRP A 575 25.87 -28.76 10.02
CA TRP A 575 25.61 -29.80 11.01
C TRP A 575 25.36 -29.22 12.41
N ILE A 576 26.19 -28.26 12.83
CA ILE A 576 25.99 -27.58 14.12
C ILE A 576 24.65 -26.86 14.11
N ALA A 577 24.33 -26.10 13.06
CA ALA A 577 23.05 -25.40 12.92
C ALA A 577 21.83 -26.34 13.07
N LEU A 578 21.89 -27.52 12.43
CA LEU A 578 20.80 -28.50 12.48
C LEU A 578 20.70 -29.25 13.81
N SER A 579 21.80 -29.33 14.57
CA SER A 579 21.80 -30.03 15.86
C SER A 579 20.99 -29.33 16.94
N GLY A 580 20.82 -28.01 16.85
CA GLY A 580 20.19 -27.16 17.88
C GLY A 580 21.02 -27.01 19.18
N ASN A 581 22.09 -27.78 19.35
CA ASN A 581 22.90 -27.84 20.57
C ASN A 581 24.17 -26.99 20.45
N TYR A 582 24.01 -25.70 20.21
CA TYR A 582 25.12 -24.76 20.02
C TYR A 582 25.08 -23.56 20.97
N ALA A 583 24.18 -23.54 21.95
CA ALA A 583 24.04 -22.40 22.86
C ALA A 583 25.35 -22.03 23.58
N SER A 584 26.17 -23.01 23.96
CA SER A 584 27.47 -22.76 24.60
C SER A 584 28.59 -22.34 23.64
N LEU A 585 28.32 -22.27 22.33
CA LEU A 585 29.28 -21.82 21.30
C LEU A 585 29.13 -20.32 20.97
N PHE A 586 28.21 -19.65 21.65
CA PHE A 586 27.98 -18.22 21.60
C PHE A 586 28.20 -17.65 23.00
N GLU A 587 29.03 -16.61 23.12
CA GLU A 587 29.39 -16.06 24.43
C GLU A 587 29.25 -14.54 24.46
N PRO A 588 28.82 -13.96 25.60
CA PRO A 588 28.94 -12.52 25.81
C PRO A 588 30.41 -12.16 26.01
N LEU A 589 30.89 -11.19 25.24
CA LEU A 589 32.23 -10.65 25.41
C LEU A 589 32.25 -9.57 26.48
N GLY A 590 31.21 -8.74 26.52
CA GLY A 590 31.03 -7.73 27.55
C GLY A 590 30.09 -6.58 27.14
N ASP A 591 29.94 -5.61 28.03
CA ASP A 591 29.07 -4.44 27.84
C ASP A 591 29.90 -3.21 27.43
N ARG A 592 29.46 -2.54 26.35
CA ARG A 592 30.12 -1.37 25.77
C ARG A 592 29.87 -0.08 26.56
N GLY A 593 28.86 -0.07 27.44
CA GLY A 593 28.49 1.07 28.28
C GLY A 593 27.09 1.64 27.97
N PRO A 594 26.66 2.66 28.72
CA PRO A 594 25.34 3.27 28.52
C PRO A 594 25.23 4.02 27.20
N ASN A 595 24.07 3.89 26.53
CA ASN A 595 23.72 4.58 25.28
C ASN A 595 24.59 4.20 24.06
N THR A 596 25.22 3.02 24.06
CA THR A 596 26.11 2.56 22.98
C THR A 596 25.40 1.59 22.02
N GLN A 597 24.07 1.69 21.86
CA GLN A 597 23.36 0.94 20.82
C GLN A 597 23.93 1.29 19.44
N SER A 598 24.20 0.27 18.63
CA SER A 598 25.00 0.41 17.41
C SER A 598 24.28 -0.20 16.21
N THR A 599 24.31 0.49 15.07
CA THR A 599 23.76 -0.03 13.80
C THR A 599 24.76 -0.90 13.04
N MET A 600 26.05 -0.64 13.16
CA MET A 600 27.07 -1.34 12.40
C MET A 600 28.39 -1.29 13.14
N HIS A 601 29.16 -2.37 13.04
CA HIS A 601 30.52 -2.39 13.50
C HIS A 601 31.46 -2.98 12.46
N HIS A 602 32.72 -2.57 12.55
CA HIS A 602 33.75 -3.01 11.63
C HIS A 602 35.05 -3.27 12.39
N TYR A 603 35.71 -4.39 12.08
CA TYR A 603 37.00 -4.76 12.64
C TYR A 603 38.11 -4.39 11.68
N ASP A 604 39.02 -3.52 12.09
CA ASP A 604 40.24 -3.25 11.34
C ASP A 604 41.36 -4.20 11.77
N ALA A 605 41.76 -5.11 10.89
CA ALA A 605 42.78 -6.11 11.19
C ALA A 605 44.18 -5.51 11.42
N ARG A 606 44.47 -4.34 10.84
CA ARG A 606 45.76 -3.66 10.99
C ARG A 606 45.95 -3.12 12.41
N THR A 607 44.96 -2.42 12.94
CA THR A 607 44.99 -1.86 14.29
C THR A 607 44.46 -2.83 15.35
N ARG A 608 43.73 -3.87 14.95
CA ARG A 608 42.99 -4.79 15.84
C ARG A 608 41.95 -4.07 16.70
N VAL A 609 41.32 -3.06 16.13
CA VAL A 609 40.28 -2.26 16.76
C VAL A 609 38.93 -2.56 16.12
N LEU A 610 37.90 -2.73 16.95
CA LEU A 610 36.51 -2.78 16.55
C LEU A 610 35.94 -1.36 16.65
N PHE A 611 35.31 -0.87 15.59
CA PHE A 611 34.65 0.43 15.54
C PHE A 611 33.14 0.24 15.53
N TYR A 612 32.37 1.14 16.16
CA TYR A 612 30.92 1.04 16.33
C TYR A 612 30.21 2.31 15.86
N ALA A 613 29.11 2.17 15.14
CA ALA A 613 28.23 3.26 14.74
C ALA A 613 27.15 3.49 15.82
N GLU A 614 27.48 4.25 16.87
CA GLU A 614 26.65 4.46 18.06
C GLU A 614 25.56 5.51 17.81
N ILE A 615 24.29 5.09 17.73
CA ILE A 615 23.20 6.01 17.35
C ILE A 615 22.73 6.90 18.50
N ASN A 616 22.72 6.40 19.73
CA ASN A 616 22.14 7.12 20.86
C ASN A 616 23.10 8.18 21.43
N ARG A 617 24.35 8.18 20.92
CA ARG A 617 25.41 9.15 21.24
C ARG A 617 25.80 10.03 20.05
N ASN A 618 25.27 9.77 18.85
CA ASN A 618 25.68 10.40 17.60
C ASN A 618 27.21 10.31 17.41
N SER A 619 27.78 9.11 17.58
CA SER A 619 29.23 8.92 17.62
C SER A 619 29.72 7.67 16.91
N ILE A 620 31.02 7.67 16.57
CA ILE A 620 31.76 6.46 16.26
C ILE A 620 32.57 6.06 17.49
N GLY A 621 32.24 4.90 18.05
CA GLY A 621 32.96 4.27 19.16
C GLY A 621 34.11 3.41 18.66
N CYS A 622 35.04 3.06 19.54
CA CYS A 622 36.09 2.08 19.29
C CYS A 622 36.39 1.22 20.52
N TRP A 623 36.93 0.04 20.28
CA TRP A 623 37.48 -0.87 21.29
C TRP A 623 38.68 -1.65 20.74
N ASN A 624 39.78 -1.68 21.50
CA ASN A 624 40.92 -2.51 21.15
C ASN A 624 40.67 -3.95 21.61
N THR A 625 40.60 -4.90 20.67
CA THR A 625 40.22 -6.29 20.98
C THR A 625 41.28 -7.07 21.76
N ARG A 626 42.42 -6.45 22.09
CA ARG A 626 43.43 -7.00 23.02
C ARG A 626 43.11 -6.70 24.49
N GLN A 627 42.18 -5.80 24.75
CA GLN A 627 41.71 -5.44 26.08
C GLN A 627 40.42 -6.18 26.39
N VAL A 628 40.09 -6.32 27.67
CA VAL A 628 38.79 -6.88 28.09
C VAL A 628 37.67 -5.98 27.57
N CYS A 629 36.59 -6.59 27.06
CA CYS A 629 35.41 -5.86 26.60
C CYS A 629 34.62 -5.36 27.82
N GLU A 630 34.91 -4.13 28.25
CA GLU A 630 34.17 -3.45 29.31
C GLU A 630 34.08 -1.96 29.00
N ALA A 631 33.05 -1.30 29.54
CA ALA A 631 32.77 0.11 29.28
C ALA A 631 33.98 1.04 29.51
N GLY A 632 34.89 0.68 30.44
CA GLY A 632 36.11 1.43 30.73
C GLY A 632 37.14 1.47 29.59
N ASN A 633 37.15 0.46 28.72
CA ASN A 633 38.15 0.27 27.64
C ASN A 633 37.66 0.76 26.27
N HIS A 634 36.44 1.29 26.21
CA HIS A 634 35.90 1.90 25.01
C HIS A 634 36.24 3.39 24.96
N ALA A 635 36.38 3.93 23.75
CA ALA A 635 36.51 5.36 23.51
C ALA A 635 35.64 5.82 22.34
N VAL A 636 35.45 7.13 22.22
CA VAL A 636 34.77 7.74 21.08
C VAL A 636 35.82 8.40 20.20
N VAL A 637 35.87 8.03 18.94
CA VAL A 637 36.82 8.61 17.96
C VAL A 637 36.25 9.83 17.26
N HIS A 638 34.92 9.93 17.19
CA HIS A 638 34.23 11.09 16.63
C HIS A 638 32.81 11.19 17.17
N LEU A 639 32.35 12.41 17.48
CA LEU A 639 31.00 12.70 17.97
C LEU A 639 30.52 14.01 17.35
N ASP A 640 29.34 13.98 16.74
CA ASP A 640 28.69 15.19 16.23
C ASP A 640 27.17 15.08 16.31
N ASN A 641 26.54 15.91 17.15
CA ASN A 641 25.10 15.89 17.38
C ASN A 641 24.24 16.48 16.24
N ARG A 642 24.88 17.09 15.23
CA ARG A 642 24.20 17.64 14.05
C ARG A 642 24.44 16.79 12.83
N GLU A 643 25.68 16.35 12.64
CA GLU A 643 26.11 15.71 11.39
C GLU A 643 26.12 14.18 11.46
N LEU A 644 26.13 13.62 12.67
CA LEU A 644 26.18 12.17 12.95
C LEU A 644 24.89 11.63 13.59
N ILE A 645 23.74 12.24 13.28
CA ILE A 645 22.43 11.91 13.88
C ILE A 645 22.11 10.41 13.79
N TYR A 646 22.36 9.79 12.65
CA TYR A 646 22.16 8.36 12.48
C TYR A 646 23.27 7.78 11.61
N PRO A 647 24.40 7.31 12.21
CA PRO A 647 25.40 6.56 11.47
C PRO A 647 24.77 5.23 11.04
N SER A 648 24.44 5.10 9.77
CA SER A 648 23.66 3.96 9.24
C SER A 648 24.54 2.83 8.73
N ASP A 649 25.74 3.12 8.27
CA ASP A 649 26.68 2.09 7.80
C ASP A 649 28.12 2.47 8.15
N LEU A 650 28.94 1.46 8.40
CA LEU A 650 30.34 1.56 8.78
C LEU A 650 31.08 0.36 8.16
N THR A 651 32.01 0.63 7.26
CA THR A 651 32.80 -0.39 6.56
C THR A 651 34.22 0.09 6.32
N SER A 652 35.12 -0.78 5.88
CA SER A 652 36.37 -0.38 5.24
C SER A 652 36.36 -0.71 3.75
N ASP A 653 37.23 -0.03 3.00
CA ASP A 653 37.54 -0.38 1.62
C ASP A 653 38.80 -1.28 1.52
N SER A 654 39.19 -1.62 0.30
CA SER A 654 40.36 -2.47 0.03
C SER A 654 41.69 -1.88 0.52
N ASP A 655 41.75 -0.55 0.73
CA ASP A 655 42.93 0.14 1.23
C ASP A 655 42.94 0.20 2.78
N GLY A 656 41.88 -0.29 3.42
CA GLY A 656 41.72 -0.29 4.88
C GLY A 656 41.27 1.06 5.44
N VAL A 657 40.74 1.96 4.61
CA VAL A 657 40.17 3.24 5.06
C VAL A 657 38.75 3.00 5.56
N LEU A 658 38.39 3.56 6.71
CA LEU A 658 37.03 3.50 7.23
C LEU A 658 36.13 4.45 6.45
N TRP A 659 34.94 4.00 6.11
CA TRP A 659 33.87 4.77 5.50
C TRP A 659 32.62 4.70 6.38
N VAL A 660 32.00 5.85 6.62
CA VAL A 660 30.76 5.97 7.40
C VAL A 660 29.71 6.69 6.58
N LEU A 661 28.52 6.11 6.48
CA LEU A 661 27.32 6.80 6.00
C LEU A 661 26.53 7.28 7.20
N THR A 662 26.19 8.56 7.23
CA THR A 662 25.29 9.14 8.22
C THR A 662 24.09 9.78 7.55
N ASN A 663 22.91 9.56 8.11
CA ASN A 663 21.67 10.17 7.64
C ASN A 663 20.84 10.72 8.80
N ASN A 664 19.67 11.26 8.49
CA ASN A 664 18.72 11.81 9.46
C ASN A 664 17.45 10.93 9.59
N LEU A 665 17.62 9.60 9.56
CA LEU A 665 16.50 8.64 9.50
C LEU A 665 15.46 8.86 10.63
N PRO A 666 15.82 9.01 11.91
CA PRO A 666 14.81 9.23 12.96
C PRO A 666 13.98 10.49 12.74
N VAL A 667 14.60 11.58 12.26
CA VAL A 667 13.90 12.84 11.92
C VAL A 667 12.96 12.63 10.73
N TRP A 668 13.35 11.82 9.74
CA TRP A 668 12.51 11.51 8.58
C TRP A 668 11.33 10.57 8.90
N ILE A 669 11.49 9.66 9.86
CA ILE A 669 10.42 8.76 10.32
C ILE A 669 9.42 9.52 11.20
N TYR A 670 9.90 10.24 12.21
CA TYR A 670 9.07 10.78 13.29
C TYR A 670 8.79 12.29 13.18
N GLY A 671 9.41 12.98 12.23
CA GLY A 671 9.25 14.41 11.99
C GLY A 671 9.30 14.75 10.51
N ARG A 672 10.05 15.80 10.17
CA ARG A 672 10.24 16.25 8.79
C ARG A 672 11.69 16.71 8.58
N LEU A 673 12.32 16.26 7.50
CA LEU A 673 13.65 16.72 7.12
C LEU A 673 13.60 18.19 6.67
N ASN A 674 14.68 18.94 6.97
CA ASN A 674 14.90 20.24 6.36
C ASN A 674 15.60 20.04 5.02
N GLU A 675 14.87 20.18 3.92
CA GLU A 675 15.37 19.99 2.55
C GLU A 675 16.46 21.01 2.15
N SER A 676 16.61 22.11 2.89
CA SER A 676 17.66 23.12 2.66
C SER A 676 18.97 22.85 3.42
N ASP A 677 19.03 21.81 4.26
CA ASP A 677 20.25 21.40 4.97
C ASP A 677 20.83 20.09 4.39
N TYR A 678 22.09 19.80 4.70
CA TYR A 678 22.72 18.53 4.36
C TYR A 678 22.17 17.44 5.29
N ASN A 679 21.31 16.58 4.75
CA ASN A 679 20.67 15.50 5.52
C ASN A 679 21.45 14.17 5.51
N PHE A 680 22.36 14.00 4.55
CA PHE A 680 23.11 12.76 4.34
C PHE A 680 24.58 13.11 4.12
N ARG A 681 25.49 12.36 4.74
CA ARG A 681 26.94 12.58 4.64
C ARG A 681 27.69 11.27 4.56
N ILE A 682 28.85 11.33 3.91
CA ILE A 682 29.79 10.22 3.83
C ILE A 682 31.12 10.70 4.37
N TRP A 683 31.65 9.96 5.32
CA TRP A 683 32.88 10.24 6.02
C TRP A 683 33.91 9.21 5.65
N ARG A 684 35.19 9.61 5.68
CA ARG A 684 36.29 8.65 5.58
C ARG A 684 37.44 9.03 6.50
N GLN A 685 38.11 8.02 7.07
CA GLN A 685 39.29 8.24 7.90
C GLN A 685 40.17 6.98 7.94
N ASP A 686 41.48 7.17 8.04
CA ASP A 686 42.38 6.05 8.33
C ASP A 686 42.17 5.56 9.79
N PRO A 687 41.92 4.25 10.02
CA PRO A 687 41.66 3.72 11.36
C PRO A 687 42.75 4.07 12.39
N ALA A 688 44.03 4.05 12.01
CA ALA A 688 45.14 4.37 12.91
C ALA A 688 45.20 5.87 13.25
N VAL A 689 44.75 6.73 12.34
CA VAL A 689 44.58 8.17 12.64
C VAL A 689 43.38 8.38 13.57
N ALA A 690 42.26 7.69 13.32
CA ALA A 690 41.03 7.84 14.10
C ALA A 690 41.23 7.50 15.58
N ILE A 691 42.01 6.47 15.89
CA ILE A 691 42.21 6.00 17.28
C ILE A 691 43.30 6.74 18.03
N ARG A 692 44.09 7.60 17.38
CA ARG A 692 45.26 8.25 17.99
C ARG A 692 44.86 9.07 19.22
N GLY A 693 45.57 8.89 20.33
CA GLY A 693 45.30 9.56 21.60
C GLY A 693 44.06 9.05 22.33
N THR A 694 43.46 7.96 21.86
CA THR A 694 42.33 7.29 22.52
C THR A 694 42.78 6.02 23.24
N LYS A 695 41.92 5.45 24.08
CA LYS A 695 42.17 4.15 24.75
C LYS A 695 42.29 2.97 23.77
N CYS A 696 41.81 3.14 22.55
CA CYS A 696 41.83 2.12 21.51
C CYS A 696 43.18 2.04 20.79
N GLU A 697 44.02 3.07 20.92
CA GLU A 697 45.34 3.09 20.32
C GLU A 697 46.19 1.92 20.84
N ASN A 698 46.92 1.26 19.94
CA ASN A 698 47.88 0.25 20.35
C ASN A 698 49.01 0.96 21.10
N VAL A 699 49.11 0.70 22.41
CA VAL A 699 50.27 1.13 23.20
C VAL A 699 51.49 0.36 22.68
N ALA A 700 52.54 1.09 22.30
CA ALA A 700 53.80 0.54 21.80
C ALA A 700 54.53 -0.32 22.85
#